data_AF-A0A7V5P3I0-F1
#
_entry.id   AF-A0A7V5P3I0-F1
#
_cell.length_a   1.000
_cell.length_b   1.000
_cell.length_c   1.000
_cell.angle_alpha   90.00
_cell.angle_beta   90.00
_cell.angle_gamma   90.00
#
_symmetry.space_group_name_H-M   'P 1'
#
loop_
_entity.id
_entity.type
_entity.pdbx_description
1 polymer ?
#
loop_
_entity_poly.entity_id
_entity_poly.type
_entity_poly.pdbx_seq_one_letter_code
_entity_poly.pdbx_strand_id
1 'polypeptide(L)'
;MSRYYKTVFCLLMLLISVNIYAGTDPNCEYPNVLLLVDKSGSMDDSISGGRKWDIEKNAIQSILNNFSNNIRFGLALFPWTAQCQTGQVLVNVGDNTASQIMNTLSQNGPNGATPLAASLRAMNSYSGIHDPNRRNFILLTTDGMDTCSGDPTGEPVQAVRELYNSGVGVFVVGFGSGVDANTLSNMARAGGYPRQGNPEYYQCDNAQELNQALNDILKIISQEICDGKDNDCNGEIDDKIPPQPCSGMCNKQGFKYCGNGKWGPCRDAQGNEIPPAGDEGKPCDTKKPGVCKDGVWKCDVYGNLLCDQLHQPSEEVCDGLDNDCDGLTDEDEKGQALKKVCEDMCGFGYEYCVNGVYDPKTCDGPKPNNACGECGPTPTEICDGKDNDCNGFIDDLAPCEEGKICKKGMCMSFCQANECPKGYTCKQAEEGMLCVPDTFLDCFDVNCPEGFLCKNGTCQPIPCEEGNSKCENGVRKVCKNGVWTDAPCKNGLECKNGVCVEISCYTKGCPPGYICNDGACNKPDPCASVTCKSDEFCRDGICVKACGFVKCDTGYYCDSYGNCVLDKCYGIKCKPNQYCKDGVCYVDKCYMGGCPYNRTCDQNTGECIDDPCVYIDCPDSLKCYKGQCVRPEDIPIVIYDPNIGYDGGVDTSGGDSSITPDNSTTENDYQNYYEEDTGQISLEGGFNPEAFDSGSSSGCSCSTLF
;
A
#
# COMPACT_ATOMS: atom_id res chain seq x y z
N MET A 1 20.98 49.66 -74.80
CA MET A 1 20.77 50.02 -73.39
C MET A 1 19.92 48.96 -72.66
N SER A 2 20.34 47.69 -72.66
CA SER A 2 19.52 46.58 -72.11
C SER A 2 20.33 45.55 -71.31
N ARG A 3 21.58 45.88 -70.94
CA ARG A 3 22.46 45.00 -70.16
C ARG A 3 22.92 45.59 -68.81
N TYR A 4 22.60 46.86 -68.53
CA TYR A 4 22.92 47.51 -67.25
C TYR A 4 21.81 47.37 -66.19
N TYR A 5 20.58 47.02 -66.57
CA TYR A 5 19.46 46.92 -65.63
C TYR A 5 19.34 45.55 -64.95
N LYS A 6 19.92 44.47 -65.51
CA LYS A 6 19.85 43.13 -64.89
C LYS A 6 20.84 42.93 -63.74
N THR A 7 21.98 43.63 -63.76
CA THR A 7 23.00 43.49 -62.69
C THR A 7 22.72 44.41 -61.50
N VAL A 8 22.07 45.56 -61.72
CA VAL A 8 21.70 46.48 -60.63
C VAL A 8 20.46 45.99 -59.86
N PHE A 9 19.53 45.28 -60.51
CA PHE A 9 18.35 44.73 -59.83
C PHE A 9 18.65 43.52 -58.95
N CYS A 10 19.74 42.77 -59.23
CA CYS A 10 20.22 41.68 -58.38
C CYS A 10 21.05 42.15 -57.18
N LEU A 11 21.67 43.34 -57.27
CA LEU A 11 22.43 43.97 -56.18
C LEU A 11 21.56 44.86 -55.28
N LEU A 12 20.39 45.33 -55.75
CA LEU A 12 19.40 46.01 -54.90
C LEU A 12 18.44 45.04 -54.18
N MET A 13 18.31 43.80 -54.65
CA MET A 13 17.60 42.71 -53.97
C MET A 13 18.49 41.89 -53.01
N LEU A 14 19.74 42.32 -52.78
CA LEU A 14 20.62 41.76 -51.75
C LEU A 14 20.79 42.68 -50.53
N LEU A 15 20.06 43.81 -50.51
CA LEU A 15 20.08 44.80 -49.42
C LEU A 15 18.69 45.01 -48.78
N ILE A 16 17.73 44.11 -49.02
CA ILE A 16 16.41 44.13 -48.36
C ILE A 16 16.04 42.71 -47.93
N SER A 17 16.68 42.23 -46.87
CA SER A 17 16.11 41.28 -45.88
C SER A 17 17.19 40.76 -44.94
N VAL A 18 17.89 41.68 -44.28
CA VAL A 18 18.29 41.40 -42.90
C VAL A 18 17.74 42.56 -42.08
N ASN A 19 16.40 42.65 -42.04
CA ASN A 19 15.81 43.08 -40.79
C ASN A 19 16.19 41.95 -39.83
N ILE A 20 17.24 42.18 -39.03
CA ILE A 20 17.35 41.54 -37.74
C ILE A 20 16.11 42.04 -37.00
N TYR A 21 14.97 41.38 -37.23
CA TYR A 21 14.00 41.27 -36.17
C TYR A 21 14.78 40.54 -35.09
N ALA A 22 15.25 41.29 -34.09
CA ALA A 22 15.33 40.72 -32.76
C ALA A 22 13.93 40.18 -32.51
N GLY A 23 13.75 38.89 -32.79
CA GLY A 23 12.51 38.21 -32.49
C GLY A 23 12.32 38.41 -31.01
N THR A 24 11.25 39.10 -30.63
CA THR A 24 10.75 39.00 -29.26
C THR A 24 10.51 37.52 -29.04
N ASP A 25 11.37 36.88 -28.25
CA ASP A 25 11.19 35.47 -27.91
C ASP A 25 9.79 35.34 -27.27
N PRO A 26 8.86 34.57 -27.88
CA PRO A 26 7.51 34.42 -27.35
C PRO A 26 7.49 33.73 -25.98
N ASN A 27 8.59 33.11 -25.55
CA ASN A 27 8.75 32.45 -24.26
C ASN A 27 9.56 33.29 -23.25
N CYS A 28 10.00 34.51 -23.63
CA CYS A 28 10.75 35.41 -22.77
C CYS A 28 9.86 36.08 -21.72
N GLU A 29 10.08 35.72 -20.45
CA GLU A 29 9.29 36.21 -19.33
C GLU A 29 10.15 36.64 -18.14
N TYR A 30 10.75 37.83 -18.26
CA TYR A 30 11.42 38.48 -17.12
C TYR A 30 10.55 38.51 -15.86
N PRO A 31 11.14 38.20 -14.69
CA PRO A 31 10.43 38.29 -13.42
C PRO A 31 10.10 39.74 -13.06
N ASN A 32 9.02 39.89 -12.30
CA ASN A 32 8.57 41.13 -11.71
C ASN A 32 9.14 41.27 -10.30
N VAL A 33 9.82 42.38 -9.99
CA VAL A 33 10.33 42.68 -8.65
C VAL A 33 9.80 44.04 -8.20
N LEU A 34 9.01 44.04 -7.12
CA LEU A 34 8.64 45.26 -6.41
C LEU A 34 9.64 45.50 -5.28
N LEU A 35 10.43 46.58 -5.39
CA LEU A 35 11.27 47.05 -4.30
C LEU A 35 10.37 47.67 -3.24
N LEU A 36 10.25 47.04 -2.07
CA LEU A 36 9.50 47.56 -0.93
C LEU A 36 10.49 48.08 0.11
N VAL A 37 10.70 49.39 0.11
CA VAL A 37 11.81 50.01 0.85
C VAL A 37 11.27 50.79 2.04
N ASP A 38 11.83 50.51 3.22
CA ASP A 38 11.58 51.29 4.43
C ASP A 38 12.20 52.68 4.29
N LYS A 39 11.40 53.70 4.57
CA LYS A 39 11.79 55.10 4.70
C LYS A 39 11.38 55.65 6.07
N SER A 40 11.30 54.81 7.10
CA SER A 40 11.09 55.20 8.49
C SER A 40 12.19 56.17 8.98
N GLY A 41 11.96 56.84 10.10
CA GLY A 41 12.91 57.82 10.64
C GLY A 41 14.30 57.24 10.95
N SER A 42 14.40 55.96 11.31
CA SER A 42 15.67 55.27 11.58
C SER A 42 16.57 55.16 10.35
N MET A 43 16.01 55.28 9.14
CA MET A 43 16.78 55.30 7.90
C MET A 43 17.59 56.59 7.69
N ASP A 44 17.42 57.63 8.52
CA ASP A 44 18.31 58.80 8.55
C ASP A 44 19.56 58.56 9.41
N ASP A 45 19.62 57.47 10.17
CA ASP A 45 20.77 57.11 10.99
C ASP A 45 22.03 56.89 10.14
N SER A 46 23.18 57.21 10.73
CA SER A 46 24.48 56.99 10.11
C SER A 46 25.10 55.68 10.56
N ILE A 47 25.53 54.87 9.60
CA ILE A 47 26.30 53.64 9.80
C ILE A 47 27.67 53.77 9.10
N SER A 48 28.47 52.70 9.13
CA SER A 48 29.74 52.68 8.39
C SER A 48 29.49 52.88 6.88
N GLY A 49 29.94 54.02 6.35
CA GLY A 49 29.78 54.38 4.94
C GLY A 49 28.76 55.50 4.63
N GLY A 50 28.05 56.04 5.64
CA GLY A 50 27.14 57.18 5.47
C GLY A 50 25.76 56.95 6.09
N ARG A 51 24.79 57.78 5.70
CA ARG A 51 23.38 57.62 6.11
C ARG A 51 22.79 56.38 5.44
N LYS A 52 22.02 55.59 6.19
CA LYS A 52 21.35 54.38 5.67
C LYS A 52 20.56 54.66 4.38
N TRP A 53 19.77 55.74 4.35
CA TRP A 53 19.02 56.14 3.14
C TRP A 53 19.89 56.40 1.91
N ASP A 54 21.05 57.04 2.08
CA ASP A 54 21.95 57.32 0.96
C ASP A 54 22.63 56.03 0.46
N ILE A 55 22.96 55.12 1.39
CA ILE A 55 23.50 53.80 1.07
C ILE A 55 22.47 52.95 0.31
N GLU A 56 21.22 52.89 0.80
CA GLU A 56 20.11 52.17 0.16
C GLU A 56 19.87 52.65 -1.28
N LYS A 57 19.77 53.98 -1.48
CA LYS A 57 19.62 54.57 -2.82
C LYS A 57 20.75 54.20 -3.76
N ASN A 58 22.00 54.26 -3.28
CA ASN A 58 23.16 53.91 -4.10
C ASN A 58 23.16 52.41 -4.46
N ALA A 59 22.73 51.55 -3.54
CA ALA A 59 22.62 50.13 -3.79
C ALA A 59 21.50 49.82 -4.81
N ILE A 60 20.34 50.47 -4.68
CA ILE A 60 19.25 50.39 -5.65
C ILE A 60 19.70 50.89 -7.04
N GLN A 61 20.42 52.02 -7.12
CA GLN A 61 20.99 52.50 -8.37
C GLN A 61 21.90 51.46 -9.02
N SER A 62 22.74 50.77 -8.23
CA SER A 62 23.64 49.74 -8.74
C SER A 62 22.88 48.55 -9.32
N ILE A 63 21.86 48.05 -8.62
CA ILE A 63 21.09 46.90 -9.13
C ILE A 63 20.26 47.25 -10.36
N LEU A 64 19.70 48.46 -10.43
CA LEU A 64 18.98 48.91 -11.61
C LEU A 64 19.92 48.98 -12.82
N ASN A 65 21.15 49.47 -12.65
CA ASN A 65 22.12 49.51 -13.75
C ASN A 65 22.51 48.12 -14.26
N ASN A 66 22.52 47.11 -13.37
CA ASN A 66 22.98 45.76 -13.69
C ASN A 66 21.87 44.83 -14.19
N PHE A 67 20.63 45.00 -13.71
CA PHE A 67 19.55 44.03 -13.91
C PHE A 67 18.32 44.58 -14.64
N SER A 68 18.26 45.88 -15.01
CA SER A 68 17.06 46.43 -15.68
C SER A 68 16.73 45.80 -17.04
N ASN A 69 17.68 45.09 -17.64
CA ASN A 69 17.45 44.35 -18.88
C ASN A 69 16.93 42.93 -18.66
N ASN A 70 16.98 42.42 -17.42
CA ASN A 70 16.65 41.04 -17.08
C ASN A 70 15.50 40.93 -16.06
N ILE A 71 15.09 42.06 -15.47
CA ILE A 71 14.09 42.12 -14.40
C ILE A 71 13.23 43.39 -14.60
N ARG A 72 11.93 43.24 -14.38
CA ARG A 72 10.96 44.35 -14.41
C ARG A 72 10.82 44.90 -13.00
N PHE A 73 11.29 46.12 -12.77
CA PHE A 73 11.29 46.71 -11.44
C PHE A 73 10.09 47.63 -11.21
N GLY A 74 9.57 47.63 -10.00
CA GLY A 74 8.69 48.66 -9.43
C GLY A 74 9.25 49.16 -8.10
N LEU A 75 8.68 50.24 -7.58
CA LEU A 75 9.06 50.80 -6.27
C LEU A 75 7.82 51.10 -5.43
N ALA A 76 7.82 50.59 -4.22
CA ALA A 76 6.93 50.97 -3.14
C ALA A 76 7.75 51.47 -1.95
N LEU A 77 7.29 52.55 -1.31
CA LEU A 77 7.92 53.10 -0.11
C LEU A 77 6.94 53.00 1.06
N PHE A 78 7.45 52.67 2.25
CA PHE A 78 6.69 52.72 3.50
C PHE A 78 7.49 53.42 4.59
N PRO A 79 6.86 54.16 5.52
CA PRO A 79 5.43 54.51 5.53
C PRO A 79 5.09 55.51 4.42
N TRP A 80 3.81 55.67 4.04
CA TRP A 80 3.42 56.72 3.07
C TRP A 80 3.60 58.13 3.67
N THR A 81 3.09 58.35 4.87
CA THR A 81 3.29 59.59 5.66
C THR A 81 4.12 59.32 6.91
N ALA A 82 4.41 60.33 7.71
CA ALA A 82 5.17 60.14 8.96
C ALA A 82 4.44 59.28 10.03
N GLN A 83 3.17 58.93 9.80
CA GLN A 83 2.33 58.15 10.70
C GLN A 83 2.31 56.66 10.29
N CYS A 84 1.56 55.82 11.02
CA CYS A 84 1.35 54.41 10.72
C CYS A 84 0.48 54.13 9.47
N GLN A 85 0.59 54.94 8.43
CA GLN A 85 -0.05 54.70 7.14
C GLN A 85 0.75 53.70 6.32
N THR A 86 0.05 52.78 5.68
CA THR A 86 0.62 51.72 4.84
C THR A 86 1.52 52.29 3.73
N GLY A 87 2.42 51.44 3.23
CA GLY A 87 3.21 51.74 2.05
C GLY A 87 2.36 51.97 0.80
N GLN A 88 2.95 52.68 -0.15
CA GLN A 88 2.33 52.99 -1.44
C GLN A 88 3.29 52.66 -2.59
N VAL A 89 2.75 52.07 -3.65
CA VAL A 89 3.43 51.90 -4.94
C VAL A 89 3.55 53.26 -5.61
N LEU A 90 4.78 53.69 -5.87
CA LEU A 90 5.09 54.99 -6.50
C LEU A 90 5.57 54.83 -7.94
N VAL A 91 6.17 53.68 -8.23
CA VAL A 91 6.52 53.29 -9.60
C VAL A 91 5.96 51.90 -9.83
N ASN A 92 5.06 51.80 -10.81
CA ASN A 92 4.52 50.50 -11.21
C ASN A 92 5.63 49.61 -11.75
N VAL A 93 5.53 48.33 -11.46
CA VAL A 93 6.37 47.28 -12.06
C VAL A 93 6.22 47.31 -13.57
N GLY A 94 7.33 47.39 -14.28
CA GLY A 94 7.36 47.40 -15.73
C GLY A 94 8.76 47.51 -16.29
N ASP A 95 8.84 47.62 -17.61
CA ASP A 95 10.11 47.73 -18.33
C ASP A 95 10.64 49.17 -18.27
N ASN A 96 11.96 49.34 -18.26
CA ASN A 96 12.62 50.65 -18.33
C ASN A 96 12.23 51.64 -17.20
N THR A 97 11.92 51.13 -16.00
CA THR A 97 11.48 51.94 -14.85
C THR A 97 12.63 52.58 -14.06
N ALA A 98 13.89 52.20 -14.33
CA ALA A 98 15.06 52.61 -13.56
C ALA A 98 15.14 54.13 -13.31
N SER A 99 14.98 54.95 -14.34
CA SER A 99 15.02 56.42 -14.19
C SER A 99 13.87 56.96 -13.34
N GLN A 100 12.68 56.37 -13.42
CA GLN A 100 11.52 56.76 -12.61
C GLN A 100 11.75 56.40 -11.13
N ILE A 101 12.31 55.22 -10.87
CA ILE A 101 12.65 54.76 -9.51
C ILE A 101 13.67 55.71 -8.88
N MET A 102 14.76 56.03 -9.59
CA MET A 102 15.81 56.91 -9.05
C MET A 102 15.35 58.35 -8.83
N ASN A 103 14.48 58.88 -9.71
CA ASN A 103 13.85 60.17 -9.50
C ASN A 103 12.94 60.16 -8.26
N THR A 104 12.15 59.10 -8.09
CA THR A 104 11.24 58.95 -6.93
C THR A 104 12.03 58.86 -5.62
N LEU A 105 13.09 58.06 -5.57
CA LEU A 105 13.96 57.95 -4.40
C LEU A 105 14.66 59.27 -4.06
N SER A 106 15.02 60.08 -5.07
CA SER A 106 15.66 61.39 -4.86
C SER A 106 14.70 62.46 -4.31
N GLN A 107 13.39 62.31 -4.56
CA GLN A 107 12.35 63.22 -4.08
C GLN A 107 11.77 62.83 -2.70
N ASN A 108 12.13 61.65 -2.20
CA ASN A 108 11.68 61.14 -0.92
C ASN A 108 12.85 61.01 0.07
N GLY A 109 12.52 60.92 1.36
CA GLY A 109 13.51 60.74 2.41
C GLY A 109 12.93 60.12 3.68
N PRO A 110 13.81 59.73 4.61
CA PRO A 110 13.44 59.10 5.87
C PRO A 110 12.50 59.97 6.70
N ASN A 111 11.36 59.43 7.09
CA ASN A 111 10.41 60.07 7.98
C ASN A 111 9.34 59.08 8.46
N GLY A 112 9.12 59.04 9.77
CA GLY A 112 7.94 58.39 10.38
C GLY A 112 8.18 57.02 11.01
N ALA A 113 7.06 56.36 11.32
CA ALA A 113 7.02 55.01 11.89
C ALA A 113 7.21 53.91 10.83
N THR A 114 7.21 52.65 11.25
CA THR A 114 7.48 51.46 10.43
C THR A 114 6.26 50.53 10.38
N PRO A 115 5.23 50.81 9.55
CA PRO A 115 4.02 49.99 9.43
C PRO A 115 4.26 48.79 8.50
N LEU A 116 5.19 47.92 8.87
CA LEU A 116 5.68 46.82 8.04
C LEU A 116 4.58 45.83 7.64
N ALA A 117 3.86 45.25 8.59
CA ALA A 117 2.80 44.26 8.34
C ALA A 117 1.68 44.86 7.48
N ALA A 118 1.25 46.07 7.82
CA ALA A 118 0.17 46.75 7.09
C ALA A 118 0.59 47.13 5.66
N SER A 119 1.86 47.49 5.45
CA SER A 119 2.41 47.78 4.13
C SER A 119 2.50 46.53 3.25
N LEU A 120 2.95 45.41 3.81
CA LEU A 120 2.99 44.12 3.10
C LEU A 120 1.59 43.68 2.66
N ARG A 121 0.57 43.79 3.54
CA ARG A 121 -0.82 43.51 3.16
C ARG A 121 -1.36 44.44 2.09
N ALA A 122 -1.01 45.73 2.15
CA ALA A 122 -1.38 46.67 1.10
C ALA A 122 -0.75 46.29 -0.25
N MET A 123 0.51 45.82 -0.26
CA MET A 123 1.15 45.34 -1.49
C MET A 123 0.46 44.10 -2.05
N ASN A 124 -0.14 43.25 -1.20
CA ASN A 124 -0.88 42.10 -1.69
C ASN A 124 -2.09 42.48 -2.58
N SER A 125 -2.60 43.72 -2.47
CA SER A 125 -3.67 44.23 -3.35
C SER A 125 -3.17 44.84 -4.66
N TYR A 126 -1.85 44.98 -4.85
CA TYR A 126 -1.27 45.59 -6.03
C TYR A 126 -1.14 44.56 -7.17
N SER A 127 -1.90 44.76 -8.25
CA SER A 127 -1.97 43.79 -9.35
C SER A 127 -0.66 43.59 -10.12
N GLY A 128 0.29 44.54 -10.06
CA GLY A 128 1.54 44.45 -10.81
C GLY A 128 2.55 43.43 -10.26
N ILE A 129 2.25 42.81 -9.12
CA ILE A 129 2.97 41.62 -8.61
C ILE A 129 2.10 40.35 -8.64
N HIS A 130 1.01 40.36 -9.40
CA HIS A 130 0.11 39.20 -9.59
C HIS A 130 -0.04 38.86 -11.08
N ASP A 131 1.03 39.02 -11.86
CA ASP A 131 1.04 38.62 -13.26
C ASP A 131 1.16 37.08 -13.34
N PRO A 132 0.12 36.36 -13.80
CA PRO A 132 0.12 34.89 -13.78
C PRO A 132 1.12 34.29 -14.78
N ASN A 133 1.62 35.09 -15.72
CA ASN A 133 2.63 34.62 -16.66
C ASN A 133 4.02 34.69 -16.03
N ARG A 134 4.28 35.66 -15.15
CA ARG A 134 5.63 35.95 -14.64
C ARG A 134 5.79 35.47 -13.22
N ARG A 135 7.03 35.19 -12.82
CA ARG A 135 7.36 35.11 -11.39
C ARG A 135 7.30 36.52 -10.79
N ASN A 136 6.65 36.64 -9.64
CA ASN A 136 6.47 37.90 -8.96
C ASN A 136 7.13 37.89 -7.59
N PHE A 137 7.88 38.94 -7.28
CA PHE A 137 8.64 39.04 -6.05
C PHE A 137 8.50 40.41 -5.41
N ILE A 138 8.58 40.43 -4.08
CA ILE A 138 8.88 41.61 -3.30
C ILE A 138 10.30 41.48 -2.74
N LEU A 139 11.10 42.52 -2.94
CA LEU A 139 12.39 42.69 -2.26
C LEU A 139 12.19 43.71 -1.15
N LEU A 140 12.05 43.22 0.08
CA LEU A 140 11.83 44.04 1.27
C LEU A 140 13.18 44.45 1.86
N THR A 141 13.41 45.75 2.02
CA THR A 141 14.50 46.28 2.85
C THR A 141 13.92 47.05 4.04
N THR A 142 14.32 46.67 5.26
CA THR A 142 13.90 47.33 6.51
C THR A 142 15.05 47.42 7.50
N ASP A 143 15.14 48.52 8.25
CA ASP A 143 16.18 48.72 9.28
C ASP A 143 15.68 48.56 10.71
N GLY A 144 14.39 48.22 10.87
CA GLY A 144 13.75 48.09 12.16
C GLY A 144 12.56 47.13 12.19
N MET A 145 12.05 46.98 13.40
CA MET A 145 10.83 46.25 13.75
C MET A 145 9.57 47.03 13.33
N ASP A 146 8.46 46.33 13.13
CA ASP A 146 7.16 46.97 12.96
C ASP A 146 6.79 47.80 14.22
N THR A 147 6.54 49.10 14.06
CA THR A 147 6.23 50.00 15.19
C THR A 147 4.75 50.41 15.25
N CYS A 148 3.89 49.79 14.44
CA CYS A 148 2.52 50.22 14.22
C CYS A 148 1.46 49.13 14.44
N SER A 149 1.86 47.87 14.44
CA SER A 149 1.01 46.71 14.69
C SER A 149 0.88 46.38 16.18
N GLY A 150 -0.19 45.66 16.54
CA GLY A 150 -0.39 45.16 17.91
C GLY A 150 0.49 43.96 18.26
N ASP A 151 1.01 43.26 17.25
CA ASP A 151 2.00 42.18 17.37
C ASP A 151 3.10 42.38 16.30
N PRO A 152 4.21 43.05 16.66
CA PRO A 152 5.26 43.38 15.71
C PRO A 152 6.14 42.19 15.29
N THR A 153 5.88 41.00 15.83
CA THR A 153 6.63 39.78 15.53
C THR A 153 5.81 38.77 14.71
N GLY A 154 4.51 38.64 14.98
CA GLY A 154 3.64 37.69 14.28
C GLY A 154 2.95 38.27 13.05
N GLU A 155 2.46 39.50 13.12
CA GLU A 155 1.69 40.13 12.03
C GLU A 155 2.53 40.31 10.75
N PRO A 156 3.81 40.74 10.80
CA PRO A 156 4.65 40.80 9.59
C PRO A 156 4.87 39.42 8.96
N VAL A 157 5.08 38.37 9.77
CA VAL A 157 5.26 36.99 9.28
C VAL A 157 3.99 36.49 8.60
N GLN A 158 2.82 36.79 9.17
CA GLN A 158 1.54 36.44 8.57
C GLN A 158 1.31 37.19 7.25
N ALA A 159 1.59 38.49 7.20
CA ALA A 159 1.45 39.29 5.98
C ALA A 159 2.35 38.77 4.83
N VAL A 160 3.58 38.36 5.15
CA VAL A 160 4.47 37.71 4.16
C VAL A 160 3.92 36.35 3.71
N ARG A 161 3.36 35.55 4.62
CA ARG A 161 2.73 34.26 4.26
C ARG A 161 1.51 34.45 3.34
N GLU A 162 0.72 35.48 3.57
CA GLU A 162 -0.42 35.84 2.71
C GLU A 162 0.03 36.16 1.29
N LEU A 163 1.12 36.91 1.13
CA LEU A 163 1.76 37.18 -0.17
C LEU A 163 2.28 35.89 -0.82
N TYR A 164 3.00 35.05 -0.07
CA TYR A 164 3.53 33.80 -0.61
C TYR A 164 2.42 32.85 -1.10
N ASN A 165 1.35 32.71 -0.31
CA ASN A 165 0.18 31.90 -0.67
C ASN A 165 -0.55 32.44 -1.91
N SER A 166 -0.38 33.71 -2.25
CA SER A 166 -0.91 34.32 -3.48
C SER A 166 0.02 34.21 -4.69
N GLY A 167 1.17 33.54 -4.55
CA GLY A 167 2.15 33.34 -5.62
C GLY A 167 3.26 34.40 -5.68
N VAL A 168 3.41 35.23 -4.64
CA VAL A 168 4.43 36.29 -4.58
C VAL A 168 5.53 35.91 -3.60
N GLY A 169 6.74 35.69 -4.11
CA GLY A 169 7.92 35.43 -3.28
C GLY A 169 8.39 36.68 -2.54
N VAL A 170 8.85 36.56 -1.30
CA VAL A 170 9.37 37.71 -0.54
C VAL A 170 10.80 37.44 -0.08
N PHE A 171 11.73 38.27 -0.53
CA PHE A 171 13.09 38.33 -0.03
C PHE A 171 13.20 39.40 1.05
N VAL A 172 13.81 39.05 2.18
CA VAL A 172 13.91 39.93 3.36
C VAL A 172 15.36 40.35 3.58
N VAL A 173 15.58 41.67 3.53
CA VAL A 173 16.86 42.32 3.82
C VAL A 173 16.71 43.15 5.10
N GLY A 174 17.48 42.79 6.12
CA GLY A 174 17.58 43.55 7.37
C GLY A 174 18.80 44.46 7.32
N PHE A 175 18.59 45.77 7.43
CA PHE A 175 19.65 46.76 7.28
C PHE A 175 20.05 47.40 8.61
N GLY A 176 21.30 47.21 9.02
CA GLY A 176 21.82 47.64 10.31
C GLY A 176 21.41 46.71 11.46
N SER A 177 21.88 47.06 12.66
CA SER A 177 21.77 46.20 13.85
C SER A 177 20.47 46.36 14.65
N GLY A 178 19.54 47.21 14.20
CA GLY A 178 18.27 47.51 14.88
C GLY A 178 17.13 46.53 14.58
N VAL A 179 17.43 45.41 13.92
CA VAL A 179 16.43 44.46 13.42
C VAL A 179 16.20 43.29 14.40
N ASP A 180 14.99 42.72 14.37
CA ASP A 180 14.68 41.48 15.10
C ASP A 180 14.99 40.27 14.22
N ALA A 181 16.14 39.64 14.46
CA ALA A 181 16.65 38.56 13.62
C ALA A 181 15.72 37.33 13.55
N ASN A 182 14.99 37.04 14.62
CA ASN A 182 14.04 35.92 14.66
C ASN A 182 12.83 36.20 13.78
N THR A 183 12.27 37.41 13.88
CA THR A 183 11.12 37.86 13.09
C THR A 183 11.48 37.92 11.61
N LEU A 184 12.63 38.51 11.25
CA LEU A 184 13.05 38.57 9.85
C LEU A 184 13.37 37.18 9.26
N SER A 185 13.96 36.26 10.05
CA SER A 185 14.15 34.87 9.62
C SER A 185 12.81 34.16 9.41
N ASN A 186 11.84 34.35 10.33
CA ASN A 186 10.49 33.82 10.21
C ASN A 186 9.76 34.37 8.97
N MET A 187 9.94 35.66 8.68
CA MET A 187 9.41 36.30 7.47
C MET A 187 10.05 35.71 6.21
N ALA A 188 11.37 35.56 6.16
CA ALA A 188 12.05 34.98 5.00
C ALA A 188 11.58 33.54 4.73
N ARG A 189 11.38 32.73 5.78
CA ARG A 189 10.79 31.40 5.69
C ARG A 189 9.33 31.43 5.22
N ALA A 190 8.52 32.34 5.76
CA ALA A 190 7.14 32.51 5.33
C ALA A 190 7.02 33.02 3.88
N GLY A 191 8.03 33.73 3.38
CA GLY A 191 8.10 34.29 2.04
C GLY A 191 8.60 33.31 0.98
N GLY A 192 8.97 32.08 1.39
CA GLY A 192 9.42 30.99 0.52
C GLY A 192 10.89 31.06 0.09
N TYR A 193 11.62 32.11 0.47
CA TYR A 193 13.01 32.33 0.05
C TYR A 193 13.93 32.62 1.25
N PRO A 194 14.03 31.71 2.25
CA PRO A 194 15.02 31.85 3.29
C PRO A 194 16.44 31.75 2.71
N ARG A 195 17.32 32.63 3.16
CA ARG A 195 18.76 32.54 2.89
C ARG A 195 19.30 31.26 3.51
N GLN A 196 20.18 30.57 2.78
CA GLN A 196 20.90 29.42 3.30
C GLN A 196 21.86 29.85 4.44
N GLY A 197 21.66 29.29 5.63
CA GLY A 197 22.46 29.57 6.83
C GLY A 197 21.71 30.37 7.90
N ASN A 198 22.43 30.79 8.94
CA ASN A 198 21.89 31.57 10.05
C ASN A 198 22.55 32.98 10.05
N PRO A 199 21.78 34.08 10.07
CA PRO A 199 20.32 34.14 9.98
C PRO A 199 19.78 33.75 8.59
N GLU A 200 18.50 33.36 8.55
CA GLU A 200 17.77 32.92 7.34
C GLU A 200 17.28 34.11 6.49
N TYR A 201 17.59 35.35 6.87
CA TYR A 201 17.40 36.56 6.06
C TYR A 201 18.75 37.18 5.71
N TYR A 202 18.76 38.19 4.83
CA TYR A 202 19.98 38.89 4.45
C TYR A 202 20.26 40.03 5.43
N GLN A 203 21.13 39.78 6.42
CA GLN A 203 21.65 40.83 7.30
C GLN A 203 22.69 41.67 6.56
N CYS A 204 22.59 42.99 6.67
CA CYS A 204 23.53 43.93 6.07
C CYS A 204 23.87 45.04 7.05
N ASP A 205 25.12 45.17 7.49
CA ASP A 205 25.54 46.18 8.48
C ASP A 205 26.30 47.37 7.86
N ASN A 206 26.52 47.34 6.54
CA ASN A 206 27.23 48.38 5.80
C ASN A 206 26.86 48.37 4.30
N ALA A 207 27.36 49.39 3.58
CA ALA A 207 27.09 49.57 2.16
C ALA A 207 27.58 48.41 1.26
N GLN A 208 28.70 47.77 1.62
CA GLN A 208 29.23 46.66 0.81
C GLN A 208 28.33 45.43 0.94
N GLU A 209 27.92 45.09 2.16
CA GLU A 209 27.05 43.95 2.43
C GLU A 209 25.66 44.13 1.79
N LEU A 210 25.09 45.33 1.87
CA LEU A 210 23.81 45.62 1.21
C LEU A 210 23.91 45.44 -0.31
N ASN A 211 24.93 46.05 -0.93
CA ASN A 211 25.16 45.89 -2.37
C ASN A 211 25.32 44.40 -2.73
N GLN A 212 26.10 43.66 -1.96
CA GLN A 212 26.31 42.23 -2.21
C GLN A 212 25.01 41.44 -2.08
N ALA A 213 24.25 41.65 -1.00
CA ALA A 213 22.98 40.96 -0.76
C ALA A 213 21.96 41.20 -1.89
N LEU A 214 21.75 42.46 -2.29
CA LEU A 214 20.82 42.77 -3.38
C LEU A 214 21.28 42.16 -4.71
N ASN A 215 22.58 42.19 -5.04
CA ASN A 215 23.09 41.55 -6.25
C ASN A 215 22.92 40.03 -6.21
N ASP A 216 23.13 39.38 -5.07
CA ASP A 216 22.98 37.94 -4.93
C ASP A 216 21.51 37.51 -5.01
N ILE A 217 20.60 38.26 -4.37
CA ILE A 217 19.16 38.02 -4.49
C ILE A 217 18.70 38.14 -5.94
N LEU A 218 19.11 39.19 -6.66
CA LEU A 218 18.66 39.38 -8.03
C LEU A 218 19.25 38.37 -9.01
N LYS A 219 20.45 37.84 -8.75
CA LYS A 219 20.96 36.68 -9.50
C LYS A 219 20.10 35.44 -9.28
N ILE A 220 19.57 35.21 -8.09
CA ILE A 220 18.65 34.09 -7.82
C ILE A 220 17.33 34.33 -8.54
N ILE A 221 16.79 35.55 -8.49
CA ILE A 221 15.53 35.90 -9.15
C ILE A 221 15.64 35.82 -10.67
N SER A 222 16.76 36.24 -11.26
CA SER A 222 16.97 36.23 -12.71
C SER A 222 17.49 34.91 -13.27
N GLN A 223 17.63 33.87 -12.44
CA GLN A 223 18.05 32.54 -12.92
C GLN A 223 16.88 31.81 -13.57
N GLU A 224 17.20 31.03 -14.60
CA GLU A 224 16.31 30.04 -15.19
C GLU A 224 15.76 29.05 -14.15
N ILE A 225 14.51 28.67 -14.34
CA ILE A 225 13.87 27.57 -13.59
C ILE A 225 13.30 26.56 -14.57
N CYS A 226 13.12 25.33 -14.11
CA CYS A 226 12.66 24.23 -14.96
C CYS A 226 11.14 24.32 -15.21
N ASP A 227 10.72 25.26 -16.05
CA ASP A 227 9.31 25.53 -16.36
C ASP A 227 9.01 25.57 -17.87
N GLY A 228 10.04 25.41 -18.72
CA GLY A 228 9.90 25.42 -20.17
C GLY A 228 9.76 26.81 -20.78
N LYS A 229 10.04 27.86 -19.99
CA LYS A 229 10.12 29.25 -20.43
C LYS A 229 11.57 29.73 -20.44
N ASP A 230 11.80 30.88 -21.06
CA ASP A 230 13.09 31.57 -21.05
C ASP A 230 12.96 32.74 -20.05
N ASN A 231 13.36 32.50 -18.80
CA ASN A 231 13.15 33.46 -17.70
C ASN A 231 14.20 34.58 -17.65
N ASP A 232 15.37 34.39 -18.24
CA ASP A 232 16.46 35.35 -18.34
C ASP A 232 16.59 35.97 -19.74
N CYS A 233 15.78 35.47 -20.69
CA CYS A 233 15.61 35.92 -22.07
C CYS A 233 16.89 35.90 -22.90
N ASN A 234 17.76 34.92 -22.66
CA ASN A 234 19.00 34.75 -23.41
C ASN A 234 18.81 34.00 -24.75
N GLY A 235 17.60 33.49 -25.02
CA GLY A 235 17.24 32.74 -26.22
C GLY A 235 17.43 31.22 -26.11
N GLU A 236 17.80 30.72 -24.94
CA GLU A 236 17.88 29.30 -24.59
C GLU A 236 16.84 28.99 -23.50
N ILE A 237 16.02 27.94 -23.67
CA ILE A 237 15.00 27.55 -22.69
C ILE A 237 15.60 26.59 -21.66
N ASP A 238 15.30 26.80 -20.37
CA ASP A 238 15.73 25.96 -19.25
C ASP A 238 17.26 25.73 -19.19
N ASP A 239 18.06 26.71 -19.62
CA ASP A 239 19.51 26.58 -19.71
C ASP A 239 20.22 26.94 -18.38
N LYS A 240 21.46 26.48 -18.21
CA LYS A 240 22.28 26.70 -17.00
C LYS A 240 21.59 26.34 -15.66
N ILE A 241 20.51 25.58 -15.68
CA ILE A 241 19.84 25.10 -14.46
C ILE A 241 20.74 24.07 -13.77
N PRO A 242 21.17 24.32 -12.52
CA PRO A 242 21.95 23.35 -11.79
C PRO A 242 21.13 22.09 -11.50
N PRO A 243 21.74 20.89 -11.57
CA PRO A 243 21.05 19.66 -11.24
C PRO A 243 20.49 19.71 -9.82
N GLN A 244 19.25 19.27 -9.64
CA GLN A 244 18.63 19.22 -8.32
C GLN A 244 19.02 17.91 -7.61
N PRO A 245 19.44 17.97 -6.33
CA PRO A 245 19.65 16.76 -5.56
C PRO A 245 18.33 16.00 -5.41
N CYS A 246 18.41 14.68 -5.47
CA CYS A 246 17.29 13.78 -5.24
C CYS A 246 17.76 12.59 -4.42
N SER A 247 16.82 11.97 -3.71
CA SER A 247 17.04 10.70 -3.05
C SER A 247 16.04 9.70 -3.60
N GLY A 248 16.52 8.53 -3.98
CA GLY A 248 15.69 7.42 -4.39
C GLY A 248 15.75 6.26 -3.40
N MET A 249 15.33 5.11 -3.88
CA MET A 249 15.31 3.85 -3.15
C MET A 249 16.64 3.54 -2.47
N CYS A 250 16.59 2.93 -1.28
CA CYS A 250 17.76 2.64 -0.45
C CYS A 250 18.55 3.90 -0.04
N ASN A 251 17.89 5.07 0.03
CA ASN A 251 18.49 6.38 0.32
C ASN A 251 19.63 6.77 -0.63
N LYS A 252 19.67 6.18 -1.84
CA LYS A 252 20.69 6.53 -2.83
C LYS A 252 20.53 7.99 -3.23
N GLN A 253 21.59 8.75 -3.02
CA GLN A 253 21.68 10.14 -3.39
C GLN A 253 22.02 10.24 -4.87
N GLY A 254 21.36 11.15 -5.56
CA GLY A 254 21.60 11.41 -6.96
C GLY A 254 21.17 12.81 -7.35
N PHE A 255 21.11 13.02 -8.64
CA PHE A 255 20.70 14.28 -9.24
C PHE A 255 19.66 14.04 -10.32
N LYS A 256 18.68 14.94 -10.39
CA LYS A 256 17.75 15.06 -11.52
C LYS A 256 18.12 16.28 -12.34
N TYR A 257 17.96 16.16 -13.65
CA TYR A 257 18.31 17.17 -14.63
C TYR A 257 17.04 17.71 -15.28
N CYS A 258 16.99 19.01 -15.54
CA CYS A 258 15.87 19.61 -16.24
C CYS A 258 15.99 19.36 -17.74
N GLY A 259 14.86 19.11 -18.40
CA GLY A 259 14.73 19.21 -19.84
C GLY A 259 13.28 19.44 -20.26
N ASN A 260 13.05 20.44 -21.12
CA ASN A 260 11.72 20.80 -21.65
C ASN A 260 10.67 21.03 -20.54
N GLY A 261 11.01 21.82 -19.53
CA GLY A 261 10.14 22.20 -18.41
C GLY A 261 9.82 21.09 -17.42
N LYS A 262 10.54 19.95 -17.48
CA LYS A 262 10.34 18.83 -16.58
C LYS A 262 11.65 18.31 -16.03
N TRP A 263 11.64 18.01 -14.74
CA TRP A 263 12.72 17.26 -14.11
C TRP A 263 12.68 15.80 -14.58
N GLY A 264 13.80 15.30 -15.08
CA GLY A 264 13.98 13.88 -15.40
C GLY A 264 14.05 12.99 -14.14
N PRO A 265 14.24 11.67 -14.34
CA PRO A 265 14.36 10.74 -13.22
C PRO A 265 15.65 11.00 -12.41
N CYS A 266 15.66 10.55 -11.17
CA CYS A 266 16.84 10.66 -10.31
C CYS A 266 17.96 9.77 -10.86
N ARG A 267 19.19 10.27 -10.98
CA ARG A 267 20.34 9.52 -11.50
C ARG A 267 21.52 9.56 -10.54
N ASP A 268 22.23 8.45 -10.42
CA ASP A 268 23.48 8.37 -9.64
C ASP A 268 24.64 9.08 -10.35
N ALA A 269 25.80 9.14 -9.70
CA ALA A 269 27.00 9.75 -10.26
C ALA A 269 27.53 9.04 -11.53
N GLN A 270 27.07 7.82 -11.81
CA GLN A 270 27.41 7.04 -13.01
C GLN A 270 26.35 7.20 -14.12
N GLY A 271 25.26 7.94 -13.87
CA GLY A 271 24.18 8.18 -14.81
C GLY A 271 23.08 7.11 -14.80
N ASN A 272 23.14 6.11 -13.92
CA ASN A 272 22.10 5.10 -13.81
C ASN A 272 20.88 5.69 -13.10
N GLU A 273 19.70 5.30 -13.55
CA GLU A 273 18.45 5.71 -12.94
C GLU A 273 18.30 5.08 -11.55
N ILE A 274 18.02 5.92 -10.55
CA ILE A 274 17.72 5.51 -9.18
C ILE A 274 16.20 5.41 -9.08
N PRO A 275 15.65 4.22 -8.75
CA PRO A 275 14.21 4.08 -8.55
C PRO A 275 13.67 5.01 -7.46
N PRO A 276 12.40 5.42 -7.53
CA PRO A 276 11.78 6.28 -6.53
C PRO A 276 11.85 5.68 -5.12
N ALA A 277 11.96 6.55 -4.11
CA ALA A 277 11.77 6.12 -2.73
C ALA A 277 10.32 5.67 -2.50
N GLY A 278 10.11 4.58 -1.74
CA GLY A 278 8.78 4.01 -1.47
C GLY A 278 8.35 2.86 -2.38
N ASP A 279 9.21 2.45 -3.32
CA ASP A 279 8.96 1.26 -4.16
C ASP A 279 9.39 -0.05 -3.47
N GLU A 280 9.73 0.00 -2.18
CA GLU A 280 10.15 -1.16 -1.39
C GLU A 280 8.99 -2.16 -1.34
N GLY A 281 9.24 -3.40 -1.75
CA GLY A 281 8.18 -4.41 -1.88
C GLY A 281 7.42 -4.40 -3.21
N LYS A 282 7.70 -3.48 -4.15
CA LYS A 282 7.12 -3.57 -5.51
C LYS A 282 7.72 -4.74 -6.29
N PRO A 283 6.95 -5.34 -7.22
CA PRO A 283 7.42 -6.45 -8.05
C PRO A 283 8.64 -6.05 -8.89
N CYS A 284 9.58 -6.99 -9.03
CA CYS A 284 10.73 -6.90 -9.90
C CYS A 284 10.99 -8.26 -10.56
N ASP A 285 11.77 -8.26 -11.63
CA ASP A 285 12.13 -9.46 -12.38
C ASP A 285 13.57 -9.86 -12.05
N THR A 286 13.74 -11.00 -11.38
CA THR A 286 15.04 -11.54 -10.93
C THR A 286 15.90 -12.07 -12.07
N LYS A 287 15.33 -12.20 -13.29
CA LYS A 287 15.92 -12.83 -14.47
C LYS A 287 16.16 -14.34 -14.35
N LYS A 288 15.56 -15.00 -13.36
CA LYS A 288 15.56 -16.47 -13.24
C LYS A 288 14.37 -17.09 -14.00
N PRO A 289 14.43 -18.38 -14.39
CA PRO A 289 13.32 -19.12 -14.98
C PRO A 289 12.14 -19.32 -14.01
N GLY A 290 11.02 -19.81 -14.55
CA GLY A 290 9.89 -20.27 -13.75
C GLY A 290 9.29 -19.28 -12.76
N VAL A 291 8.79 -19.83 -11.64
CA VAL A 291 8.22 -19.05 -10.52
C VAL A 291 9.25 -18.14 -9.85
N CYS A 292 10.54 -18.46 -10.02
CA CYS A 292 11.66 -17.70 -9.48
C CYS A 292 11.88 -16.34 -10.15
N LYS A 293 11.29 -16.12 -11.33
CA LYS A 293 11.33 -14.83 -12.03
C LYS A 293 10.78 -13.69 -11.17
N ASP A 294 9.76 -13.99 -10.37
CA ASP A 294 9.08 -12.98 -9.57
C ASP A 294 9.88 -12.66 -8.30
N GLY A 295 10.19 -11.38 -8.13
CA GLY A 295 10.87 -10.84 -6.96
C GLY A 295 10.24 -9.55 -6.47
N VAL A 296 10.76 -9.03 -5.37
CA VAL A 296 10.44 -7.69 -4.84
C VAL A 296 11.70 -6.88 -4.62
N TRP A 297 11.61 -5.58 -4.90
CA TRP A 297 12.74 -4.69 -4.63
C TRP A 297 12.99 -4.57 -3.12
N LYS A 298 14.23 -4.86 -2.70
CA LYS A 298 14.74 -4.69 -1.34
C LYS A 298 16.11 -4.00 -1.35
N CYS A 299 16.46 -3.45 -0.20
CA CYS A 299 17.77 -2.88 0.05
C CYS A 299 18.62 -3.86 0.85
N ASP A 300 19.85 -4.13 0.39
CA ASP A 300 20.79 -4.88 1.23
C ASP A 300 21.32 -4.04 2.40
N VAL A 301 22.12 -4.70 3.26
CA VAL A 301 22.78 -4.08 4.41
C VAL A 301 23.78 -2.98 4.02
N TYR A 302 24.17 -2.89 2.75
CA TYR A 302 25.09 -1.89 2.21
C TYR A 302 24.36 -0.76 1.45
N GLY A 303 23.02 -0.80 1.35
CA GLY A 303 22.21 0.19 0.64
C GLY A 303 22.17 0.01 -0.88
N ASN A 304 22.55 -1.16 -1.39
CA ASN A 304 22.34 -1.50 -2.80
C ASN A 304 20.92 -2.01 -3.02
N LEU A 305 20.41 -1.71 -4.21
CA LEU A 305 19.14 -2.19 -4.67
C LEU A 305 19.29 -3.64 -5.16
N LEU A 306 18.50 -4.54 -4.59
CA LEU A 306 18.41 -5.95 -4.99
C LEU A 306 16.95 -6.29 -5.31
N CYS A 307 16.78 -7.07 -6.38
CA CYS A 307 15.52 -7.75 -6.63
C CYS A 307 15.55 -9.07 -5.85
N ASP A 308 14.92 -9.08 -4.68
CA ASP A 308 14.88 -10.24 -3.80
C ASP A 308 13.80 -11.21 -4.26
N GLN A 309 14.18 -12.46 -4.44
CA GLN A 309 13.35 -13.48 -5.06
C GLN A 309 12.20 -13.89 -4.13
N LEU A 310 10.96 -13.92 -4.63
CA LEU A 310 9.78 -14.28 -3.84
C LEU A 310 9.67 -15.79 -3.62
N HIS A 311 9.92 -16.59 -4.66
CA HIS A 311 9.82 -18.05 -4.61
C HIS A 311 11.21 -18.67 -4.75
N GLN A 312 11.64 -19.43 -3.74
CA GLN A 312 12.88 -20.21 -3.82
C GLN A 312 12.64 -21.49 -4.63
N PRO A 313 13.68 -22.04 -5.29
CA PRO A 313 13.61 -23.36 -5.92
C PRO A 313 13.07 -24.42 -4.95
N SER A 314 12.04 -25.15 -5.36
CA SER A 314 11.50 -26.30 -4.65
C SER A 314 11.37 -27.49 -5.58
N GLU A 315 11.09 -28.69 -5.05
CA GLU A 315 10.76 -29.82 -5.91
C GLU A 315 9.57 -29.49 -6.83
N GLU A 316 9.64 -29.98 -8.07
CA GLU A 316 8.59 -29.84 -9.07
C GLU A 316 7.28 -30.47 -8.58
N VAL A 317 6.19 -29.76 -8.82
CA VAL A 317 4.82 -30.20 -8.61
C VAL A 317 4.13 -30.18 -9.95
N CYS A 318 3.25 -31.14 -10.20
CA CYS A 318 2.43 -31.13 -11.41
C CYS A 318 1.37 -30.01 -11.34
N ASP A 319 1.78 -28.79 -11.65
CA ASP A 319 0.98 -27.56 -11.60
C ASP A 319 1.16 -26.68 -12.85
N GLY A 320 2.05 -27.06 -13.77
CA GLY A 320 2.32 -26.36 -15.02
C GLY A 320 3.25 -25.17 -14.84
N LEU A 321 3.91 -25.08 -13.69
CA LEU A 321 4.93 -24.09 -13.34
C LEU A 321 6.28 -24.78 -13.16
N ASP A 322 7.34 -24.02 -13.39
CA ASP A 322 8.74 -24.41 -13.14
C ASP A 322 9.06 -23.98 -11.70
N ASN A 323 8.88 -24.90 -10.75
CA ASN A 323 9.03 -24.70 -9.31
C ASN A 323 10.50 -24.78 -8.85
N ASP A 324 11.32 -25.59 -9.52
CA ASP A 324 12.75 -25.77 -9.22
C ASP A 324 13.65 -24.78 -9.98
N CYS A 325 13.07 -24.10 -10.97
CA CYS A 325 13.64 -23.00 -11.72
C CYS A 325 14.84 -23.39 -12.58
N ASP A 326 14.86 -24.64 -13.06
CA ASP A 326 15.86 -25.14 -14.01
C ASP A 326 15.53 -24.80 -15.48
N GLY A 327 14.30 -24.35 -15.75
CA GLY A 327 13.80 -23.94 -17.06
C GLY A 327 13.00 -25.01 -17.83
N LEU A 328 12.76 -26.17 -17.22
CA LEU A 328 11.77 -27.15 -17.66
C LEU A 328 10.48 -26.96 -16.85
N THR A 329 9.45 -27.78 -17.08
CA THR A 329 8.17 -27.64 -16.37
C THR A 329 7.59 -29.03 -16.10
N ASP A 330 7.21 -29.29 -14.86
CA ASP A 330 6.64 -30.55 -14.39
C ASP A 330 7.55 -31.78 -14.62
N GLU A 331 8.85 -31.68 -14.35
CA GLU A 331 9.84 -32.77 -14.48
C GLU A 331 10.35 -33.35 -13.15
N ASP A 332 11.00 -34.51 -13.23
CA ASP A 332 11.82 -35.04 -12.15
C ASP A 332 13.29 -34.56 -12.24
N GLU A 333 14.11 -34.90 -11.25
CA GLU A 333 15.55 -34.56 -11.20
C GLU A 333 16.38 -35.03 -12.43
N LYS A 334 15.81 -35.85 -13.31
CA LYS A 334 16.44 -36.34 -14.55
C LYS A 334 15.88 -35.67 -15.81
N GLY A 335 14.99 -34.70 -15.67
CA GLY A 335 14.30 -34.02 -16.78
C GLY A 335 13.24 -34.89 -17.45
N GLN A 336 12.65 -35.86 -16.73
CA GLN A 336 11.54 -36.68 -17.24
C GLN A 336 10.22 -36.18 -16.68
N ALA A 337 9.13 -36.29 -17.45
CA ALA A 337 7.80 -35.85 -16.98
C ALA A 337 7.43 -36.48 -15.63
N LEU A 338 6.95 -35.65 -14.71
CA LEU A 338 6.46 -36.08 -13.40
C LEU A 338 5.41 -37.17 -13.57
N LYS A 339 5.49 -38.17 -12.70
CA LYS A 339 4.56 -39.29 -12.69
C LYS A 339 4.18 -39.62 -11.26
N LYS A 340 2.95 -40.06 -11.08
CA LYS A 340 2.49 -40.63 -9.81
C LYS A 340 1.92 -42.02 -10.04
N VAL A 341 1.95 -42.83 -8.99
CA VAL A 341 1.38 -44.17 -9.04
C VAL A 341 -0.13 -44.03 -9.26
N CYS A 342 -0.63 -44.67 -10.31
CA CYS A 342 -2.04 -44.91 -10.49
C CYS A 342 -2.33 -46.38 -10.14
N GLU A 343 -3.53 -46.63 -9.64
CA GLU A 343 -4.04 -47.98 -9.45
C GLU A 343 -5.34 -48.08 -10.24
N ASP A 344 -5.39 -49.02 -11.16
CA ASP A 344 -6.63 -49.49 -11.72
C ASP A 344 -7.02 -50.82 -11.09
N MET A 345 -8.19 -51.32 -11.43
CA MET A 345 -8.69 -52.59 -10.89
C MET A 345 -7.83 -53.82 -11.25
N CYS A 346 -6.84 -53.68 -12.14
CA CYS A 346 -5.94 -54.76 -12.56
C CYS A 346 -4.53 -54.64 -12.03
N GLY A 347 -4.17 -53.52 -11.42
CA GLY A 347 -2.92 -53.34 -10.70
C GLY A 347 -2.37 -51.92 -10.80
N PHE A 348 -1.12 -51.80 -10.38
CA PHE A 348 -0.41 -50.53 -10.35
C PHE A 348 0.18 -50.18 -11.72
N GLY A 349 0.07 -48.91 -12.10
CA GLY A 349 0.79 -48.28 -13.19
C GLY A 349 1.26 -46.88 -12.78
N TYR A 350 1.62 -46.06 -13.76
CA TYR A 350 1.91 -44.65 -13.59
C TYR A 350 1.05 -43.79 -14.51
N GLU A 351 0.49 -42.73 -13.96
CA GLU A 351 -0.07 -41.63 -14.74
C GLU A 351 0.91 -40.46 -14.75
N TYR A 352 0.97 -39.74 -15.86
CA TYR A 352 1.94 -38.71 -16.15
C TYR A 352 1.31 -37.32 -16.06
N CYS A 353 2.11 -36.34 -15.65
CA CYS A 353 1.73 -34.95 -15.65
C CYS A 353 1.64 -34.44 -17.09
N VAL A 354 0.52 -33.83 -17.46
CA VAL A 354 0.29 -33.26 -18.78
C VAL A 354 -0.41 -31.91 -18.61
N ASN A 355 0.29 -30.83 -18.98
CA ASN A 355 -0.18 -29.45 -18.83
C ASN A 355 -0.55 -29.10 -17.38
N GLY A 356 0.31 -29.43 -16.42
CA GLY A 356 0.08 -29.11 -15.00
C GLY A 356 -1.02 -29.90 -14.31
N VAL A 357 -1.49 -31.00 -14.90
CA VAL A 357 -2.45 -31.91 -14.26
C VAL A 357 -2.09 -33.35 -14.60
N TYR A 358 -2.10 -34.23 -13.59
CA TYR A 358 -1.99 -35.66 -13.83
C TYR A 358 -3.19 -36.15 -14.62
N ASP A 359 -2.97 -36.72 -15.81
CA ASP A 359 -4.05 -37.22 -16.67
C ASP A 359 -4.25 -38.74 -16.45
N PRO A 360 -5.37 -39.18 -15.85
CA PRO A 360 -5.65 -40.60 -15.60
C PRO A 360 -5.71 -41.45 -16.86
N LYS A 361 -5.93 -40.84 -18.04
CA LYS A 361 -5.92 -41.55 -19.32
C LYS A 361 -4.51 -42.00 -19.72
N THR A 362 -3.48 -41.39 -19.16
CA THR A 362 -2.09 -41.78 -19.37
C THR A 362 -1.65 -42.92 -18.47
N CYS A 363 -2.49 -43.35 -17.51
CA CYS A 363 -2.21 -44.49 -16.65
C CYS A 363 -1.84 -45.71 -17.49
N ASP A 364 -0.58 -46.14 -17.36
CA ASP A 364 -0.01 -47.28 -18.08
C ASP A 364 -0.22 -48.62 -17.36
N GLY A 365 -1.18 -48.66 -16.44
CA GLY A 365 -1.65 -49.84 -15.74
C GLY A 365 -2.30 -50.89 -16.65
N PRO A 366 -2.40 -52.15 -16.20
CA PRO A 366 -3.02 -53.23 -16.96
C PRO A 366 -4.52 -52.94 -17.14
N LYS A 367 -5.08 -53.03 -18.35
CA LYS A 367 -6.51 -52.73 -18.57
C LYS A 367 -7.39 -53.99 -18.40
N PRO A 368 -8.65 -53.85 -17.94
CA PRO A 368 -9.60 -54.95 -17.89
C PRO A 368 -9.71 -55.62 -19.25
N ASN A 369 -9.60 -56.96 -19.26
CA ASN A 369 -9.45 -57.71 -20.50
C ASN A 369 -10.40 -58.91 -20.61
N ASN A 370 -11.37 -59.04 -19.71
CA ASN A 370 -12.40 -60.09 -19.75
C ASN A 370 -13.83 -59.57 -19.78
N ALA A 371 -14.79 -60.47 -20.00
CA ALA A 371 -16.21 -60.15 -20.14
C ALA A 371 -16.84 -59.57 -18.87
N CYS A 372 -16.27 -59.85 -17.70
CA CYS A 372 -16.68 -59.29 -16.40
C CYS A 372 -16.24 -57.85 -16.17
N GLY A 373 -15.46 -57.26 -17.09
CA GLY A 373 -14.77 -56.00 -16.81
C GLY A 373 -13.70 -56.15 -15.74
N GLU A 374 -13.25 -57.37 -15.45
CA GLU A 374 -12.17 -57.68 -14.51
C GLU A 374 -10.87 -58.04 -15.26
N CYS A 375 -9.85 -58.41 -14.49
CA CYS A 375 -8.48 -58.50 -14.93
C CYS A 375 -8.02 -59.96 -14.95
N GLY A 376 -7.58 -60.46 -16.11
CA GLY A 376 -7.22 -61.87 -16.29
C GLY A 376 -8.32 -62.67 -17.02
N PRO A 377 -8.18 -63.99 -17.21
CA PRO A 377 -9.20 -64.79 -17.91
C PRO A 377 -10.57 -64.72 -17.21
N THR A 378 -11.67 -64.86 -17.96
CA THR A 378 -13.02 -64.95 -17.39
C THR A 378 -13.07 -66.10 -16.39
N PRO A 379 -13.54 -65.87 -15.15
CA PRO A 379 -13.79 -66.96 -14.21
C PRO A 379 -14.80 -67.96 -14.79
N THR A 380 -14.75 -69.19 -14.31
CA THR A 380 -15.81 -70.16 -14.59
C THR A 380 -16.98 -69.93 -13.64
N GLU A 381 -18.20 -70.15 -14.11
CA GLU A 381 -19.41 -70.12 -13.28
C GLU A 381 -19.27 -70.93 -11.98
N ILE A 382 -19.75 -70.37 -10.87
CA ILE A 382 -19.76 -71.00 -9.54
C ILE A 382 -21.15 -70.80 -8.95
N CYS A 383 -21.68 -71.82 -8.28
CA CYS A 383 -22.98 -71.73 -7.66
C CYS A 383 -22.97 -70.88 -6.39
N ASP A 384 -22.98 -69.56 -6.52
CA ASP A 384 -22.92 -68.61 -5.41
C ASP A 384 -23.92 -67.43 -5.53
N GLY A 385 -24.77 -67.46 -6.57
CA GLY A 385 -25.90 -66.54 -6.70
C GLY A 385 -25.50 -65.27 -7.43
N LYS A 386 -24.34 -65.32 -8.10
CA LYS A 386 -23.78 -64.25 -8.91
C LYS A 386 -23.53 -64.80 -10.33
N ASP A 387 -23.30 -63.87 -11.24
CA ASP A 387 -22.90 -64.14 -12.62
C ASP A 387 -21.36 -64.03 -12.63
N ASN A 388 -20.67 -65.17 -12.51
CA ASN A 388 -19.23 -65.22 -12.20
C ASN A 388 -18.38 -65.18 -13.47
N ASP A 389 -18.93 -65.59 -14.61
CA ASP A 389 -18.31 -65.49 -15.93
C ASP A 389 -18.83 -64.26 -16.72
N CYS A 390 -19.82 -63.56 -16.18
CA CYS A 390 -20.39 -62.30 -16.64
C CYS A 390 -20.94 -62.38 -18.06
N ASN A 391 -21.51 -63.53 -18.40
CA ASN A 391 -22.18 -63.76 -19.67
C ASN A 391 -23.60 -63.17 -19.72
N GLY A 392 -24.08 -62.60 -18.60
CA GLY A 392 -25.41 -62.00 -18.46
C GLY A 392 -26.45 -62.94 -17.85
N PHE A 393 -26.06 -64.13 -17.41
CA PHE A 393 -26.93 -65.12 -16.80
C PHE A 393 -26.35 -65.63 -15.47
N ILE A 394 -27.10 -65.44 -14.38
CA ILE A 394 -26.69 -65.88 -13.03
C ILE A 394 -26.77 -67.40 -12.90
N ASP A 395 -25.68 -68.04 -12.46
CA ASP A 395 -25.53 -69.48 -12.17
C ASP A 395 -25.92 -70.42 -13.35
N ASP A 396 -25.79 -69.99 -14.61
CA ASP A 396 -26.42 -70.67 -15.78
C ASP A 396 -25.70 -71.93 -16.25
N LEU A 397 -24.40 -72.02 -15.97
CA LEU A 397 -23.55 -73.20 -16.18
C LEU A 397 -22.77 -73.57 -14.92
N ALA A 398 -23.22 -73.10 -13.75
CA ALA A 398 -22.59 -73.33 -12.45
C ALA A 398 -22.54 -74.82 -12.08
N PRO A 399 -21.35 -75.44 -11.98
CA PRO A 399 -21.22 -76.84 -11.65
C PRO A 399 -21.45 -77.06 -10.15
N CYS A 400 -22.42 -77.91 -9.82
CA CYS A 400 -22.56 -78.49 -8.50
C CYS A 400 -22.10 -79.95 -8.50
N GLU A 401 -21.72 -80.47 -7.34
CA GLU A 401 -21.43 -81.89 -7.16
C GLU A 401 -22.61 -82.78 -7.63
N GLU A 402 -22.29 -84.00 -8.08
CA GLU A 402 -23.25 -84.91 -8.70
C GLU A 402 -24.53 -85.08 -7.84
N GLY A 403 -25.69 -84.75 -8.41
CA GLY A 403 -27.00 -84.83 -7.76
C GLY A 403 -27.50 -83.56 -7.03
N LYS A 404 -26.80 -82.43 -7.15
CA LYS A 404 -27.22 -81.12 -6.60
C LYS A 404 -27.56 -80.14 -7.71
N ILE A 405 -28.39 -79.15 -7.39
CA ILE A 405 -28.66 -78.01 -8.28
C ILE A 405 -28.23 -76.71 -7.65
N CYS A 406 -27.84 -75.77 -8.48
CA CYS A 406 -27.57 -74.43 -8.03
C CYS A 406 -28.85 -73.63 -7.88
N LYS A 407 -29.10 -73.06 -6.69
CA LYS A 407 -30.20 -72.12 -6.49
C LYS A 407 -29.88 -71.09 -5.42
N LYS A 408 -30.07 -69.80 -5.74
CA LYS A 408 -29.77 -68.65 -4.87
C LYS A 408 -28.36 -68.74 -4.25
N GLY A 409 -27.41 -69.20 -5.07
CA GLY A 409 -26.02 -69.30 -4.64
C GLY A 409 -25.66 -70.43 -3.71
N MET A 410 -26.43 -71.50 -3.75
CA MET A 410 -26.14 -72.67 -2.97
C MET A 410 -26.39 -73.92 -3.79
N CYS A 411 -25.42 -74.84 -3.80
CA CYS A 411 -25.61 -76.18 -4.31
C CYS A 411 -26.52 -76.95 -3.35
N MET A 412 -27.81 -76.92 -3.63
CA MET A 412 -28.82 -77.57 -2.82
C MET A 412 -29.09 -78.97 -3.35
N SER A 413 -29.13 -79.94 -2.45
CA SER A 413 -29.64 -81.26 -2.76
C SER A 413 -31.16 -81.23 -2.82
N PHE A 414 -31.73 -81.94 -3.80
CA PHE A 414 -33.15 -82.26 -3.77
C PHE A 414 -33.47 -83.12 -2.56
N CYS A 415 -34.63 -82.88 -1.94
CA CYS A 415 -35.17 -83.72 -0.88
C CYS A 415 -36.58 -84.20 -1.21
N GLN A 416 -36.91 -85.41 -0.80
CA GLN A 416 -38.29 -85.86 -0.68
C GLN A 416 -38.56 -86.16 0.79
N ALA A 417 -39.54 -85.46 1.37
CA ALA A 417 -40.04 -85.60 2.74
C ALA A 417 -39.02 -86.12 3.78
N ASN A 418 -38.25 -85.20 4.36
CA ASN A 418 -37.30 -85.39 5.50
C ASN A 418 -35.94 -86.07 5.23
N GLU A 419 -35.48 -86.16 3.98
CA GLU A 419 -34.16 -86.72 3.65
C GLU A 419 -33.01 -85.70 3.64
N CYS A 420 -33.05 -84.65 4.46
CA CYS A 420 -31.94 -83.68 4.53
C CYS A 420 -30.87 -84.09 5.56
N PRO A 421 -29.57 -83.85 5.28
CA PRO A 421 -28.50 -84.02 6.26
C PRO A 421 -28.74 -83.19 7.52
N LYS A 422 -28.17 -83.64 8.65
CA LYS A 422 -28.31 -82.95 9.94
C LYS A 422 -27.76 -81.52 9.85
N GLY A 423 -28.55 -80.53 10.28
CA GLY A 423 -28.25 -79.10 10.13
C GLY A 423 -28.92 -78.45 8.92
N TYR A 424 -29.80 -79.16 8.21
CA TYR A 424 -30.56 -78.67 7.07
C TYR A 424 -32.04 -79.09 7.16
N THR A 425 -32.93 -78.19 6.78
CA THR A 425 -34.38 -78.38 6.75
C THR A 425 -34.89 -78.36 5.30
N CYS A 426 -35.69 -79.36 4.93
CA CYS A 426 -36.32 -79.46 3.61
C CYS A 426 -37.41 -78.38 3.47
N LYS A 427 -37.22 -77.44 2.54
CA LYS A 427 -38.15 -76.32 2.28
C LYS A 427 -38.59 -76.32 0.82
N GLN A 428 -39.82 -75.88 0.59
CA GLN A 428 -40.38 -75.75 -0.75
C GLN A 428 -39.77 -74.54 -1.44
N ALA A 429 -39.13 -74.77 -2.58
CA ALA A 429 -38.70 -73.77 -3.55
C ALA A 429 -39.50 -73.97 -4.86
N GLU A 430 -39.32 -73.08 -5.84
CA GLU A 430 -40.07 -73.12 -7.11
C GLU A 430 -39.70 -74.34 -7.98
N GLU A 431 -38.48 -74.84 -7.88
CA GLU A 431 -37.94 -75.98 -8.65
C GLU A 431 -38.15 -77.34 -7.97
N GLY A 432 -38.75 -77.34 -6.79
CA GLY A 432 -38.95 -78.55 -5.98
C GLY A 432 -38.60 -78.33 -4.51
N MET A 433 -38.54 -79.43 -3.76
CA MET A 433 -38.16 -79.42 -2.35
C MET A 433 -36.63 -79.49 -2.21
N LEU A 434 -36.04 -78.53 -1.49
CA LEU A 434 -34.59 -78.37 -1.35
C LEU A 434 -34.16 -78.34 0.12
N CYS A 435 -32.95 -78.83 0.42
CA CYS A 435 -32.38 -78.78 1.76
C CYS A 435 -31.71 -77.41 2.05
N VAL A 436 -32.24 -76.65 3.02
CA VAL A 436 -31.75 -75.31 3.43
C VAL A 436 -31.09 -75.38 4.82
N PRO A 437 -29.89 -74.81 5.05
CA PRO A 437 -29.19 -74.92 6.34
C PRO A 437 -29.91 -74.18 7.47
N ASP A 438 -29.92 -74.81 8.65
CA ASP A 438 -30.64 -74.35 9.83
C ASP A 438 -30.07 -73.04 10.40
N THR A 439 -28.79 -72.72 10.13
CA THR A 439 -28.15 -71.47 10.57
C THR A 439 -28.59 -70.24 9.79
N PHE A 440 -29.19 -70.45 8.62
CA PHE A 440 -29.64 -69.39 7.73
C PHE A 440 -31.17 -69.23 7.74
N LEU A 441 -31.88 -70.05 8.52
CA LEU A 441 -33.34 -70.04 8.60
C LEU A 441 -33.91 -68.70 9.10
N ASP A 442 -33.19 -68.02 10.00
CA ASP A 442 -33.71 -66.85 10.74
C ASP A 442 -33.44 -65.49 10.06
N CYS A 443 -32.44 -65.40 9.17
CA CYS A 443 -32.21 -64.20 8.34
C CYS A 443 -32.62 -64.42 6.86
N PHE A 444 -33.22 -65.58 6.49
CA PHE A 444 -33.62 -65.93 5.11
C PHE A 444 -34.56 -64.90 4.46
N ASP A 445 -35.33 -64.16 5.28
CA ASP A 445 -36.31 -63.15 4.86
C ASP A 445 -36.13 -61.77 5.58
N VAL A 446 -34.95 -61.45 6.16
CA VAL A 446 -34.77 -60.24 7.01
C VAL A 446 -33.83 -59.18 6.37
N ASN A 447 -34.31 -57.92 6.24
CA ASN A 447 -33.54 -56.75 5.78
C ASN A 447 -33.24 -55.75 6.92
N CYS A 448 -31.98 -55.35 7.12
CA CYS A 448 -31.57 -54.38 8.17
C CYS A 448 -31.27 -52.97 7.62
N PRO A 449 -31.59 -51.89 8.38
CA PRO A 449 -31.30 -50.50 8.00
C PRO A 449 -29.84 -50.08 8.25
N GLU A 450 -29.43 -48.97 7.64
CA GLU A 450 -28.05 -48.44 7.67
C GLU A 450 -27.57 -48.15 9.12
N GLY A 451 -26.34 -48.56 9.42
CA GLY A 451 -25.77 -48.53 10.78
C GLY A 451 -26.02 -49.77 11.64
N PHE A 452 -26.65 -50.84 11.09
CA PHE A 452 -26.96 -52.08 11.79
C PHE A 452 -26.71 -53.37 10.96
N LEU A 453 -26.35 -54.50 11.60
CA LEU A 453 -26.12 -55.83 10.95
C LEU A 453 -27.09 -56.93 11.47
N CYS A 454 -27.62 -57.83 10.60
CA CYS A 454 -28.47 -58.98 11.01
C CYS A 454 -27.60 -60.04 11.70
N LYS A 455 -27.88 -60.30 12.99
CA LYS A 455 -27.30 -61.41 13.74
C LYS A 455 -28.42 -62.11 14.51
N ASN A 456 -28.63 -63.40 14.27
CA ASN A 456 -29.72 -64.18 14.87
C ASN A 456 -31.11 -63.55 14.64
N GLY A 457 -31.41 -63.09 13.42
CA GLY A 457 -32.70 -62.51 13.06
C GLY A 457 -32.98 -61.09 13.59
N THR A 458 -31.99 -60.39 14.17
CA THR A 458 -32.14 -59.01 14.68
C THR A 458 -30.97 -58.09 14.30
N CYS A 459 -31.27 -56.81 14.06
CA CYS A 459 -30.28 -55.80 13.63
C CYS A 459 -29.58 -55.12 14.83
N GLN A 460 -28.24 -55.02 14.86
CA GLN A 460 -27.44 -54.45 15.98
C GLN A 460 -26.47 -53.31 15.57
N PRO A 461 -26.22 -52.25 16.42
CA PRO A 461 -25.45 -51.03 16.08
C PRO A 461 -23.90 -51.11 16.20
N ILE A 462 -23.19 -50.14 15.57
CA ILE A 462 -21.71 -50.08 15.39
C ILE A 462 -20.99 -49.21 16.50
N PRO A 463 -19.78 -49.53 17.05
CA PRO A 463 -19.13 -48.88 18.24
C PRO A 463 -18.28 -47.58 18.02
N CYS A 464 -17.95 -46.78 19.07
CA CYS A 464 -17.02 -45.59 19.03
C CYS A 464 -15.54 -45.89 19.38
N GLU A 465 -14.62 -44.98 19.01
CA GLU A 465 -13.16 -45.08 19.26
C GLU A 465 -12.69 -44.34 20.52
N GLU A 466 -11.80 -44.96 21.32
CA GLU A 466 -11.31 -44.42 22.59
C GLU A 466 -10.47 -43.14 22.42
N GLY A 467 -10.62 -42.20 23.37
CA GLY A 467 -9.82 -40.97 23.41
C GLY A 467 -10.48 -39.76 22.74
N ASN A 468 -11.48 -39.98 21.89
CA ASN A 468 -12.24 -38.90 21.27
C ASN A 468 -13.15 -38.17 22.27
N SER A 469 -13.33 -36.86 22.07
CA SER A 469 -14.19 -36.02 22.93
C SER A 469 -15.07 -35.08 22.10
N LYS A 470 -16.29 -34.81 22.58
CA LYS A 470 -17.27 -33.90 21.96
C LYS A 470 -17.99 -33.07 23.03
N CYS A 471 -18.46 -31.87 22.71
CA CYS A 471 -19.49 -31.21 23.55
C CYS A 471 -20.87 -31.67 23.02
N GLU A 472 -21.73 -32.16 23.90
CA GLU A 472 -23.11 -32.51 23.56
C GLU A 472 -24.03 -31.89 24.62
N ASN A 473 -24.96 -31.04 24.19
CA ASN A 473 -25.83 -30.25 25.06
C ASN A 473 -25.07 -29.39 26.10
N GLY A 474 -23.95 -28.79 25.71
CA GLY A 474 -23.14 -27.91 26.57
C GLY A 474 -22.28 -28.65 27.62
N VAL A 475 -22.35 -29.99 27.65
CA VAL A 475 -21.55 -30.84 28.54
C VAL A 475 -20.47 -31.55 27.72
N ARG A 476 -19.24 -31.54 28.22
CA ARG A 476 -18.12 -32.28 27.62
C ARG A 476 -18.33 -33.79 27.80
N LYS A 477 -18.20 -34.56 26.72
CA LYS A 477 -18.24 -36.04 26.69
C LYS A 477 -16.95 -36.63 26.12
N VAL A 478 -16.58 -37.80 26.59
CA VAL A 478 -15.37 -38.56 26.18
C VAL A 478 -15.72 -40.02 25.91
N CYS A 479 -15.20 -40.62 24.82
CA CYS A 479 -15.42 -42.05 24.53
C CYS A 479 -14.52 -42.89 25.46
N LYS A 480 -15.15 -43.78 26.23
CA LYS A 480 -14.51 -44.76 27.13
C LYS A 480 -15.18 -46.12 26.93
N ASN A 481 -14.39 -47.16 26.71
CA ASN A 481 -14.84 -48.53 26.44
C ASN A 481 -15.82 -48.63 25.25
N GLY A 482 -15.59 -47.87 24.18
CA GLY A 482 -16.44 -47.87 22.99
C GLY A 482 -17.82 -47.20 23.18
N VAL A 483 -18.00 -46.45 24.27
CA VAL A 483 -19.23 -45.71 24.60
C VAL A 483 -18.91 -44.27 25.05
N TRP A 484 -19.74 -43.30 24.64
CA TRP A 484 -19.61 -41.91 25.08
C TRP A 484 -20.02 -41.72 26.55
N THR A 485 -19.17 -41.06 27.35
CA THR A 485 -19.36 -40.82 28.80
C THR A 485 -19.22 -39.34 29.18
N ASP A 486 -19.96 -38.86 30.18
CA ASP A 486 -19.97 -37.45 30.59
C ASP A 486 -18.75 -37.06 31.44
N ALA A 487 -18.17 -35.87 31.18
CA ALA A 487 -16.99 -35.33 31.86
C ALA A 487 -17.04 -33.77 31.98
N PRO A 488 -17.97 -33.20 32.77
CA PRO A 488 -18.26 -31.76 32.81
C PRO A 488 -17.10 -30.86 33.28
N CYS A 489 -17.09 -29.60 32.81
CA CYS A 489 -16.09 -28.59 33.14
C CYS A 489 -16.17 -28.09 34.59
N LYS A 490 -15.04 -27.62 35.17
CA LYS A 490 -14.99 -27.05 36.53
C LYS A 490 -15.70 -25.68 36.60
N ASN A 491 -16.13 -25.27 37.79
CA ASN A 491 -16.81 -23.99 38.02
C ASN A 491 -15.99 -22.80 37.49
N GLY A 492 -16.65 -21.92 36.74
CA GLY A 492 -16.01 -20.78 36.06
C GLY A 492 -15.55 -21.06 34.63
N LEU A 493 -15.74 -22.30 34.14
CA LEU A 493 -15.38 -22.73 32.79
C LEU A 493 -16.59 -23.22 31.97
N GLU A 494 -16.59 -23.04 30.65
CA GLU A 494 -17.61 -23.53 29.70
C GLU A 494 -17.00 -24.47 28.63
N CYS A 495 -17.76 -25.47 28.13
CA CYS A 495 -17.30 -26.42 27.09
C CYS A 495 -17.45 -25.83 25.68
N LYS A 496 -16.33 -25.71 24.94
CA LYS A 496 -16.31 -25.45 23.50
C LYS A 496 -15.44 -26.49 22.80
N ASN A 497 -15.97 -27.12 21.74
CA ASN A 497 -15.28 -28.10 20.90
C ASN A 497 -14.53 -29.21 21.66
N GLY A 498 -15.13 -29.72 22.75
CA GLY A 498 -14.55 -30.77 23.57
C GLY A 498 -13.56 -30.29 24.64
N VAL A 499 -13.38 -28.97 24.85
CA VAL A 499 -12.42 -28.35 25.79
C VAL A 499 -13.09 -27.32 26.71
N CYS A 500 -12.58 -27.13 27.93
CA CYS A 500 -13.13 -26.20 28.94
C CYS A 500 -12.38 -24.85 28.99
N VAL A 501 -13.07 -23.70 28.95
CA VAL A 501 -12.46 -22.33 28.87
C VAL A 501 -13.04 -21.32 29.89
N GLU A 502 -12.27 -20.33 30.37
CA GLU A 502 -12.67 -19.32 31.40
C GLU A 502 -13.61 -18.19 30.91
N ILE A 503 -14.40 -17.61 31.83
CA ILE A 503 -15.39 -16.55 31.58
C ILE A 503 -14.99 -15.20 32.23
N SER A 504 -14.79 -14.12 31.45
CA SER A 504 -14.48 -12.75 31.92
C SER A 504 -15.07 -11.68 30.96
N CYS A 505 -14.95 -10.37 31.26
CA CYS A 505 -15.41 -9.33 30.30
C CYS A 505 -14.64 -9.30 28.98
N TYR A 506 -13.46 -9.94 28.92
CA TYR A 506 -12.73 -10.15 27.68
C TYR A 506 -13.40 -11.17 26.74
N THR A 507 -14.28 -12.03 27.25
CA THR A 507 -15.01 -13.05 26.44
C THR A 507 -16.52 -12.80 26.33
N LYS A 508 -17.10 -11.98 27.22
CA LYS A 508 -18.54 -11.65 27.23
C LYS A 508 -18.89 -10.18 26.95
N GLY A 509 -17.91 -9.28 26.91
CA GLY A 509 -18.14 -7.83 26.80
C GLY A 509 -18.67 -7.19 28.08
N CYS A 510 -18.83 -5.87 28.07
CA CYS A 510 -19.38 -5.11 29.20
C CYS A 510 -20.80 -4.58 28.94
N PRO A 511 -21.61 -4.36 29.98
CA PRO A 511 -22.91 -3.71 29.85
C PRO A 511 -22.78 -2.31 29.22
N PRO A 512 -23.82 -1.81 28.51
CA PRO A 512 -23.80 -0.49 27.90
C PRO A 512 -23.39 0.62 28.88
N GLY A 513 -22.47 1.49 28.47
CA GLY A 513 -21.95 2.60 29.28
C GLY A 513 -20.77 2.24 30.19
N TYR A 514 -20.23 1.02 30.12
CA TYR A 514 -19.04 0.59 30.85
C TYR A 514 -18.01 -0.07 29.92
N ILE A 515 -16.74 0.14 30.20
CA ILE A 515 -15.59 -0.50 29.53
C ILE A 515 -14.91 -1.51 30.46
N CYS A 516 -14.39 -2.60 29.87
CA CYS A 516 -13.62 -3.64 30.56
C CYS A 516 -12.25 -3.06 30.90
N ASN A 517 -11.90 -3.10 32.18
CA ASN A 517 -10.63 -2.67 32.73
C ASN A 517 -10.20 -3.71 33.78
N ASP A 518 -9.04 -4.33 33.57
CA ASP A 518 -8.52 -5.44 34.39
C ASP A 518 -9.50 -6.64 34.54
N GLY A 519 -10.20 -7.00 33.46
CA GLY A 519 -11.11 -8.14 33.45
C GLY A 519 -12.43 -7.91 34.20
N ALA A 520 -12.71 -6.67 34.63
CA ALA A 520 -13.99 -6.25 35.20
C ALA A 520 -14.60 -5.02 34.48
N CYS A 521 -15.92 -4.97 34.39
CA CYS A 521 -16.67 -3.83 33.84
C CYS A 521 -16.88 -2.75 34.90
N ASN A 522 -15.79 -2.12 35.35
CA ASN A 522 -15.79 -1.19 36.49
C ASN A 522 -15.53 0.27 36.12
N LYS A 523 -15.28 0.59 34.84
CA LYS A 523 -14.97 1.93 34.37
C LYS A 523 -16.10 2.44 33.45
N PRO A 524 -16.73 3.59 33.73
CA PRO A 524 -17.72 4.19 32.82
C PRO A 524 -17.09 4.53 31.47
N ASP A 525 -17.83 4.32 30.39
CA ASP A 525 -17.42 4.68 29.03
C ASP A 525 -17.53 6.20 28.82
N PRO A 526 -16.41 6.93 28.65
CA PRO A 526 -16.42 8.37 28.41
C PRO A 526 -17.07 8.77 27.07
N CYS A 527 -17.20 7.83 26.14
CA CYS A 527 -17.71 8.04 24.79
C CYS A 527 -19.19 7.68 24.62
N ALA A 528 -19.82 7.10 25.64
CA ALA A 528 -21.20 6.61 25.58
C ALA A 528 -22.25 7.67 25.19
N SER A 529 -21.96 8.96 25.38
CA SER A 529 -22.86 10.08 25.04
C SER A 529 -22.25 11.08 24.05
N VAL A 530 -21.16 10.73 23.37
CA VAL A 530 -20.44 11.62 22.46
C VAL A 530 -20.77 11.24 21.02
N THR A 531 -21.18 12.22 20.21
CA THR A 531 -21.44 12.02 18.78
C THR A 531 -20.47 12.87 17.97
N CYS A 532 -19.63 12.21 17.18
CA CYS A 532 -18.59 12.84 16.37
C CYS A 532 -19.01 12.98 14.91
N LYS A 533 -18.31 13.85 14.16
CA LYS A 533 -18.54 14.02 12.72
C LYS A 533 -18.07 12.78 11.93
N SER A 534 -18.41 12.72 10.65
CA SER A 534 -18.07 11.58 9.78
C SER A 534 -16.57 11.32 9.61
N ASP A 535 -15.71 12.33 9.77
CA ASP A 535 -14.24 12.20 9.71
C ASP A 535 -13.57 12.10 11.09
N GLU A 536 -14.37 11.96 12.16
CA GLU A 536 -13.94 11.97 13.55
C GLU A 536 -14.43 10.69 14.28
N PHE A 537 -13.74 10.30 15.34
CA PHE A 537 -14.17 9.24 16.27
C PHE A 537 -14.03 9.72 17.72
N CYS A 538 -14.75 9.08 18.64
CA CYS A 538 -14.64 9.43 20.05
C CYS A 538 -13.43 8.74 20.68
N ARG A 539 -12.60 9.54 21.37
CA ARG A 539 -11.52 9.07 22.23
C ARG A 539 -11.54 9.87 23.52
N ASP A 540 -11.58 9.18 24.65
CA ASP A 540 -11.56 9.79 26.00
C ASP A 540 -12.63 10.89 26.19
N GLY A 541 -13.79 10.75 25.52
CA GLY A 541 -14.90 11.70 25.59
C GLY A 541 -14.77 12.93 24.69
N ILE A 542 -13.77 12.97 23.80
CA ILE A 542 -13.53 14.06 22.85
C ILE A 542 -13.54 13.50 21.42
N CYS A 543 -14.10 14.25 20.47
CA CYS A 543 -14.02 13.91 19.06
C CYS A 543 -12.66 14.27 18.47
N VAL A 544 -11.97 13.26 17.94
CA VAL A 544 -10.65 13.36 17.32
C VAL A 544 -10.73 12.95 15.86
N LYS A 545 -9.91 13.57 14.99
CA LYS A 545 -9.90 13.21 13.57
C LYS A 545 -9.29 11.83 13.35
N ALA A 546 -9.91 11.03 12.49
CA ALA A 546 -9.37 9.74 12.09
C ALA A 546 -8.20 9.94 11.12
N CYS A 547 -7.04 9.37 11.43
CA CYS A 547 -5.85 9.47 10.59
C CYS A 547 -6.04 8.90 9.18
N GLY A 548 -6.99 7.98 8.98
CA GLY A 548 -7.36 7.51 7.64
C GLY A 548 -7.85 8.62 6.69
N PHE A 549 -8.28 9.77 7.22
CA PHE A 549 -8.67 10.94 6.43
C PHE A 549 -7.64 12.09 6.46
N VAL A 550 -6.52 11.91 7.17
CA VAL A 550 -5.49 12.93 7.33
C VAL A 550 -4.29 12.61 6.44
N LYS A 551 -3.98 13.50 5.50
CA LYS A 551 -2.78 13.38 4.65
C LYS A 551 -1.70 14.32 5.18
N CYS A 552 -0.60 13.77 5.68
CA CYS A 552 0.55 14.53 6.15
C CYS A 552 1.64 14.64 5.08
N ASP A 553 2.39 15.74 5.09
CA ASP A 553 3.53 15.96 4.20
C ASP A 553 4.70 15.01 4.53
N THR A 554 5.64 14.84 3.59
CA THR A 554 6.84 14.01 3.79
C THR A 554 7.60 14.44 5.05
N GLY A 555 7.90 13.50 5.95
CA GLY A 555 8.55 13.77 7.23
C GLY A 555 7.61 14.14 8.37
N TYR A 556 6.28 14.04 8.16
CA TYR A 556 5.27 14.21 9.19
C TYR A 556 4.42 12.95 9.29
N TYR A 557 3.93 12.63 10.50
CA TYR A 557 2.98 11.54 10.72
C TYR A 557 1.75 12.06 11.45
N CYS A 558 0.63 11.33 11.31
CA CYS A 558 -0.60 11.64 11.98
C CYS A 558 -0.58 11.07 13.42
N ASP A 559 -0.65 11.94 14.42
CA ASP A 559 -0.62 11.55 15.82
C ASP A 559 -1.94 10.90 16.30
N SER A 560 -1.97 10.50 17.57
CA SER A 560 -3.14 9.90 18.21
C SER A 560 -4.38 10.79 18.29
N TYR A 561 -4.28 12.08 17.95
CA TYR A 561 -5.37 13.05 17.98
C TYR A 561 -5.75 13.57 16.58
N GLY A 562 -5.10 13.05 15.52
CA GLY A 562 -5.40 13.41 14.14
C GLY A 562 -4.62 14.62 13.62
N ASN A 563 -3.52 15.02 14.27
CA ASN A 563 -2.67 16.13 13.84
C ASN A 563 -1.43 15.64 13.10
N CYS A 564 -1.03 16.35 12.04
CA CYS A 564 0.25 16.11 11.40
C CYS A 564 1.38 16.74 12.22
N VAL A 565 2.19 15.89 12.83
CA VAL A 565 3.34 16.29 13.65
C VAL A 565 4.63 15.83 13.00
N LEU A 566 5.71 16.59 13.21
CA LEU A 566 7.03 16.27 12.67
C LEU A 566 7.47 14.88 13.14
N ASP A 567 7.74 13.98 12.20
CA ASP A 567 8.32 12.69 12.48
C ASP A 567 9.83 12.85 12.68
N LYS A 568 10.23 13.07 13.95
CA LYS A 568 11.65 13.12 14.32
C LYS A 568 12.39 11.80 14.07
N CYS A 569 11.66 10.71 13.81
CA CYS A 569 12.19 9.39 13.50
C CYS A 569 12.24 9.10 12.00
N TYR A 570 11.79 10.02 11.16
CA TYR A 570 11.87 9.90 9.71
C TYR A 570 13.34 9.71 9.26
N GLY A 571 13.64 8.53 8.70
CA GLY A 571 14.99 8.16 8.24
C GLY A 571 15.93 7.57 9.30
N ILE A 572 15.49 7.39 10.55
CA ILE A 572 16.32 6.80 11.61
C ILE A 572 16.13 5.27 11.64
N LYS A 573 17.20 4.52 11.31
CA LYS A 573 17.24 3.06 11.47
C LYS A 573 17.81 2.67 12.83
N CYS A 574 16.97 2.13 13.70
CA CYS A 574 17.40 1.57 14.98
C CYS A 574 17.92 0.13 14.83
N LYS A 575 18.69 -0.35 15.82
CA LYS A 575 19.20 -1.73 15.82
C LYS A 575 18.04 -2.74 15.96
N PRO A 576 18.25 -4.03 15.67
CA PRO A 576 17.30 -5.07 16.04
C PRO A 576 16.89 -4.92 17.51
N ASN A 577 15.59 -5.05 17.78
CA ASN A 577 14.98 -4.94 19.12
C ASN A 577 14.98 -3.51 19.67
N GLN A 578 15.06 -2.51 18.79
CA GLN A 578 14.93 -1.10 19.14
C GLN A 578 13.87 -0.42 18.28
N TYR A 579 13.15 0.54 18.85
CA TYR A 579 12.24 1.41 18.13
C TYR A 579 12.68 2.87 18.28
N CYS A 580 12.39 3.70 17.27
CA CYS A 580 12.69 5.12 17.34
C CYS A 580 11.55 5.87 18.04
N LYS A 581 11.91 6.77 18.95
CA LYS A 581 11.02 7.75 19.55
C LYS A 581 11.75 9.08 19.70
N ASP A 582 11.14 10.18 19.26
CA ASP A 582 11.72 11.53 19.36
C ASP A 582 13.13 11.70 18.76
N GLY A 583 13.47 10.92 17.74
CA GLY A 583 14.81 10.97 17.12
C GLY A 583 15.87 10.10 17.80
N VAL A 584 15.49 9.31 18.81
CA VAL A 584 16.38 8.46 19.60
C VAL A 584 15.89 7.01 19.57
N CYS A 585 16.82 6.06 19.42
CA CYS A 585 16.51 4.63 19.46
C CYS A 585 16.45 4.11 20.89
N TYR A 586 15.30 3.58 21.29
CA TYR A 586 15.07 2.92 22.57
C TYR A 586 14.98 1.41 22.36
N VAL A 587 15.41 0.62 23.35
CA VAL A 587 15.18 -0.82 23.35
C VAL A 587 13.68 -1.08 23.42
N ASP A 588 13.17 -1.87 22.48
CA ASP A 588 11.78 -2.33 22.46
C ASP A 588 11.59 -3.37 23.56
N LYS A 589 10.94 -2.95 24.65
CA LYS A 589 10.65 -3.82 25.79
C LYS A 589 9.57 -4.86 25.49
N CYS A 590 8.86 -4.73 24.37
CA CYS A 590 7.82 -5.64 23.92
C CYS A 590 8.35 -6.72 22.96
N TYR A 591 9.65 -6.71 22.66
CA TYR A 591 10.27 -7.61 21.69
C TYR A 591 10.25 -9.10 22.08
N MET A 592 9.97 -9.46 23.34
CA MET A 592 10.15 -10.82 23.88
C MET A 592 8.86 -11.53 24.35
N GLY A 593 7.66 -11.07 23.99
CA GLY A 593 6.45 -11.81 24.31
C GLY A 593 5.15 -11.09 23.96
N GLY A 594 4.22 -11.83 23.33
CA GLY A 594 2.85 -11.38 23.15
C GLY A 594 2.14 -11.24 24.50
N CYS A 595 1.33 -10.21 24.64
CA CYS A 595 0.53 -10.04 25.84
C CYS A 595 -0.65 -11.02 25.85
N PRO A 596 -0.93 -11.69 26.98
CA PRO A 596 -2.02 -12.65 27.06
C PRO A 596 -3.39 -11.95 26.93
N TYR A 597 -4.39 -12.69 26.45
CA TYR A 597 -5.80 -12.25 26.35
C TYR A 597 -6.04 -11.04 25.42
N ASN A 598 -5.38 -10.98 24.26
CA ASN A 598 -5.48 -9.88 23.27
C ASN A 598 -5.16 -8.48 23.85
N ARG A 599 -4.30 -8.42 24.87
CA ARG A 599 -3.80 -7.16 25.43
C ARG A 599 -2.65 -6.64 24.56
N THR A 600 -2.37 -5.34 24.63
CA THR A 600 -1.28 -4.72 23.87
C THR A 600 -0.10 -4.43 24.80
N CYS A 601 1.12 -4.69 24.35
CA CYS A 601 2.31 -4.32 25.12
C CYS A 601 2.62 -2.84 24.93
N ASP A 602 2.77 -2.09 26.03
CA ASP A 602 3.24 -0.71 25.99
C ASP A 602 4.76 -0.68 25.72
N GLN A 603 5.15 -0.12 24.58
CA GLN A 603 6.55 -0.13 24.11
C GLN A 603 7.53 0.61 25.03
N ASN A 604 7.05 1.51 25.91
CA ASN A 604 7.91 2.29 26.81
C ASN A 604 8.15 1.57 28.14
N THR A 605 7.14 0.89 28.66
CA THR A 605 7.16 0.23 29.97
C THR A 605 7.45 -1.25 29.88
N GLY A 606 7.04 -1.91 28.79
CA GLY A 606 7.04 -3.37 28.64
C GLY A 606 5.86 -4.03 29.36
N GLU A 607 4.94 -3.25 29.92
CA GLU A 607 3.75 -3.75 30.60
C GLU A 607 2.65 -4.06 29.59
N CYS A 608 1.91 -5.14 29.83
CA CYS A 608 0.68 -5.41 29.10
C CYS A 608 -0.39 -4.45 29.57
N ILE A 609 -0.93 -3.65 28.65
CA ILE A 609 -2.05 -2.75 28.83
C ILE A 609 -3.25 -3.25 28.03
N ASP A 610 -4.44 -2.83 28.40
CA ASP A 610 -5.64 -3.17 27.65
C ASP A 610 -5.55 -2.57 26.23
N ASP A 611 -6.02 -3.31 25.21
CA ASP A 611 -5.91 -2.86 23.82
C ASP A 611 -6.68 -1.54 23.63
N PRO A 612 -5.98 -0.45 23.27
CA PRO A 612 -6.60 0.86 23.11
C PRO A 612 -7.68 0.90 22.02
N CYS A 613 -7.78 -0.13 21.16
CA CYS A 613 -8.77 -0.24 20.10
C CYS A 613 -10.09 -0.90 20.49
N VAL A 614 -10.20 -1.49 21.69
CA VAL A 614 -11.39 -2.26 22.09
C VAL A 614 -12.66 -1.40 22.17
N TYR A 615 -12.53 -0.09 22.39
CA TYR A 615 -13.67 0.84 22.55
C TYR A 615 -13.63 1.98 21.55
N ILE A 616 -12.95 1.77 20.42
CA ILE A 616 -12.83 2.78 19.38
C ILE A 616 -13.63 2.31 18.17
N ASP A 617 -14.79 2.93 18.03
CA ASP A 617 -15.62 2.80 16.84
C ASP A 617 -15.10 3.74 15.76
N CYS A 618 -14.37 3.19 14.81
CA CYS A 618 -13.86 3.95 13.69
C CYS A 618 -14.97 4.23 12.66
N PRO A 619 -15.01 5.45 12.09
CA PRO A 619 -15.92 5.76 11.00
C PRO A 619 -15.55 4.98 9.73
N ASP A 620 -16.56 4.68 8.91
CA ASP A 620 -16.45 3.99 7.61
C ASP A 620 -15.71 2.63 7.70
N SER A 621 -14.93 2.27 6.67
CA SER A 621 -14.16 1.02 6.60
C SER A 621 -12.78 1.11 7.27
N LEU A 622 -12.53 2.14 8.09
CA LEU A 622 -11.26 2.32 8.78
C LEU A 622 -11.10 1.28 9.89
N LYS A 623 -9.84 0.96 10.22
CA LYS A 623 -9.48 0.00 11.28
C LYS A 623 -8.76 0.73 12.38
N CYS A 624 -9.06 0.39 13.63
CA CYS A 624 -8.30 0.91 14.75
C CYS A 624 -6.94 0.21 14.81
N TYR A 625 -5.87 1.00 14.90
CA TYR A 625 -4.51 0.55 15.14
C TYR A 625 -3.83 1.45 16.17
N LYS A 626 -3.31 0.87 17.26
CA LYS A 626 -2.72 1.61 18.40
C LYS A 626 -3.61 2.76 18.92
N GLY A 627 -4.92 2.51 18.97
CA GLY A 627 -5.94 3.45 19.39
C GLY A 627 -6.39 4.44 18.31
N GLN A 628 -5.77 4.48 17.12
CA GLN A 628 -6.09 5.47 16.08
C GLN A 628 -6.80 4.81 14.90
N CYS A 629 -7.79 5.49 14.31
CA CYS A 629 -8.50 5.03 13.12
C CYS A 629 -7.69 5.33 11.86
N VAL A 630 -7.13 4.27 11.27
CA VAL A 630 -6.25 4.32 10.10
C VAL A 630 -6.86 3.50 8.96
N ARG A 631 -6.32 3.65 7.74
CA ARG A 631 -6.74 2.78 6.64
C ARG A 631 -6.16 1.39 6.85
N PRO A 632 -6.88 0.31 6.46
CA PRO A 632 -6.37 -1.05 6.58
C PRO A 632 -4.97 -1.24 5.96
N GLU A 633 -4.70 -0.58 4.84
CA GLU A 633 -3.41 -0.61 4.13
C GLU A 633 -2.27 0.10 4.88
N ASP A 634 -2.56 0.98 5.83
CA ASP A 634 -1.56 1.70 6.64
C ASP A 634 -1.15 0.91 7.90
N ILE A 635 -1.79 -0.24 8.17
CA ILE A 635 -1.48 -1.09 9.31
C ILE A 635 -0.25 -1.95 8.98
N PRO A 636 0.85 -1.84 9.74
CA PRO A 636 2.02 -2.68 9.52
C PRO A 636 1.67 -4.16 9.67
N ILE A 637 1.90 -4.95 8.63
CA ILE A 637 1.77 -6.41 8.70
C ILE A 637 2.94 -6.92 9.54
N VAL A 638 2.68 -7.36 10.77
CA VAL A 638 3.69 -8.08 11.56
C VAL A 638 3.79 -9.50 10.99
N ILE A 639 4.77 -9.73 10.12
CA ILE A 639 5.13 -11.08 9.69
C ILE A 639 5.88 -11.72 10.85
N TYR A 640 5.20 -12.55 11.63
CA TYR A 640 5.88 -13.47 12.55
C TYR A 640 6.62 -14.49 11.68
N ASP A 641 7.95 -14.44 11.67
CA ASP A 641 8.79 -15.45 11.04
C ASP A 641 9.03 -16.60 12.03
N PRO A 642 8.43 -17.78 11.84
CA PRO A 642 8.64 -18.93 12.72
C PRO A 642 10.04 -19.58 12.58
N ASN A 643 10.91 -19.11 11.68
CA ASN A 643 12.18 -19.79 11.36
C ASN A 643 13.43 -19.20 12.05
N ILE A 644 13.30 -18.23 12.95
CA ILE A 644 14.45 -17.76 13.76
C ILE A 644 14.55 -18.62 15.04
N GLY A 645 15.34 -19.69 14.96
CA GLY A 645 15.68 -20.53 16.11
C GLY A 645 16.53 -19.78 17.15
N TYR A 646 16.00 -19.63 18.37
CA TYR A 646 16.73 -19.08 19.51
C TYR A 646 17.45 -20.19 20.27
N ASP A 647 18.79 -20.18 20.21
CA ASP A 647 19.65 -20.95 21.10
C ASP A 647 19.69 -20.24 22.47
N GLY A 648 18.95 -20.80 23.42
CA GLY A 648 18.87 -20.33 24.80
C GLY A 648 19.07 -21.48 25.76
N GLY A 649 20.31 -21.97 25.88
CA GLY A 649 20.68 -22.92 26.92
C GLY A 649 20.57 -22.31 28.32
N VAL A 650 19.66 -22.83 29.14
CA VAL A 650 19.84 -23.00 30.59
C VAL A 650 19.27 -24.34 31.01
N ASP A 651 20.17 -25.18 31.51
CA ASP A 651 19.99 -26.49 32.09
C ASP A 651 19.15 -26.42 33.39
N THR A 652 18.00 -27.08 33.45
CA THR A 652 17.55 -27.81 34.65
C THR A 652 16.69 -29.01 34.25
N SER A 653 17.26 -30.17 34.52
CA SER A 653 16.71 -31.53 34.50
C SER A 653 15.28 -31.71 35.04
N GLY A 654 14.43 -32.43 34.29
CA GLY A 654 13.31 -33.18 34.88
C GLY A 654 12.10 -33.49 33.98
N GLY A 655 12.18 -34.54 33.16
CA GLY A 655 11.09 -35.52 32.96
C GLY A 655 9.92 -35.21 32.01
N ASP A 656 10.09 -35.65 30.76
CA ASP A 656 9.17 -36.49 29.96
C ASP A 656 7.67 -36.10 29.82
N SER A 657 7.28 -35.58 28.66
CA SER A 657 6.50 -36.32 27.64
C SER A 657 5.94 -35.38 26.55
N SER A 658 6.03 -35.89 25.32
CA SER A 658 5.63 -35.38 24.02
C SER A 658 4.30 -34.61 23.95
N ILE A 659 4.31 -33.36 23.46
CA ILE A 659 3.17 -32.75 22.73
C ILE A 659 3.72 -31.81 21.63
N THR A 660 3.42 -32.15 20.38
CA THR A 660 3.53 -31.30 19.18
C THR A 660 2.40 -30.25 19.18
N PRO A 661 2.61 -28.99 18.76
CA PRO A 661 1.51 -28.13 18.36
C PRO A 661 1.24 -28.35 16.88
N ASP A 662 0.23 -29.17 16.60
CA ASP A 662 -0.39 -29.25 15.28
C ASP A 662 -1.52 -28.22 15.18
N ASN A 663 -1.62 -27.66 13.99
CA ASN A 663 -2.44 -26.55 13.57
C ASN A 663 -3.69 -27.11 12.87
N SER A 664 -4.88 -27.00 13.48
CA SER A 664 -6.20 -27.06 12.82
C SER A 664 -7.26 -26.82 13.91
N THR A 665 -8.42 -26.20 13.73
CA THR A 665 -9.13 -25.52 12.64
C THR A 665 -10.34 -24.84 13.31
N THR A 666 -10.91 -23.79 12.73
CA THR A 666 -12.25 -23.82 12.12
C THR A 666 -12.78 -22.41 11.86
N GLU A 667 -12.65 -22.06 10.58
CA GLU A 667 -13.74 -21.58 9.74
C GLU A 667 -15.18 -21.96 10.18
N ASN A 668 -16.09 -21.05 9.83
CA ASN A 668 -17.50 -21.24 9.45
C ASN A 668 -18.58 -21.28 10.55
N ASP A 669 -19.50 -20.30 10.50
CA ASP A 669 -20.72 -20.50 9.72
C ASP A 669 -21.44 -19.17 9.42
N TYR A 670 -21.67 -18.85 8.14
CA TYR A 670 -23.01 -18.95 7.56
C TYR A 670 -22.93 -18.83 6.04
N GLN A 671 -23.19 -19.97 5.39
CA GLN A 671 -23.32 -20.15 3.96
C GLN A 671 -24.65 -19.64 3.38
N ASN A 672 -24.57 -19.38 2.06
CA ASN A 672 -25.58 -19.50 1.00
C ASN A 672 -26.62 -18.39 0.78
N TYR A 673 -26.41 -17.64 -0.30
CA TYR A 673 -27.35 -17.56 -1.43
C TYR A 673 -26.56 -17.45 -2.75
N TYR A 674 -26.70 -18.46 -3.62
CA TYR A 674 -26.49 -18.34 -5.06
C TYR A 674 -27.79 -17.81 -5.67
N GLU A 675 -27.73 -16.69 -6.38
CA GLU A 675 -28.55 -16.48 -7.58
C GLU A 675 -27.66 -15.84 -8.66
N GLU A 676 -27.75 -16.45 -9.85
CA GLU A 676 -27.29 -15.92 -11.12
C GLU A 676 -27.99 -14.58 -11.36
N ASP A 677 -27.25 -13.53 -11.73
CA ASP A 677 -27.60 -12.84 -12.97
C ASP A 677 -26.53 -11.88 -13.48
N THR A 678 -26.46 -11.90 -14.80
CA THR A 678 -25.68 -11.05 -15.68
C THR A 678 -25.94 -9.55 -15.44
N GLY A 679 -24.88 -8.74 -15.38
CA GLY A 679 -24.99 -7.29 -15.14
C GLY A 679 -23.80 -6.52 -15.70
N GLN A 680 -23.98 -6.03 -16.93
CA GLN A 680 -23.02 -5.36 -17.79
C GLN A 680 -22.20 -4.22 -17.14
N ILE A 681 -20.91 -4.23 -17.48
CA ILE A 681 -20.02 -3.06 -17.49
C ILE A 681 -20.57 -2.08 -18.54
N SER A 682 -21.03 -0.91 -18.08
CA SER A 682 -21.34 0.24 -18.94
C SER A 682 -20.08 1.12 -19.06
N LEU A 683 -19.46 1.06 -20.25
CA LEU A 683 -18.55 2.09 -20.73
C LEU A 683 -19.40 3.18 -21.39
N GLU A 684 -19.36 4.39 -20.85
CA GLU A 684 -19.92 5.58 -21.50
C GLU A 684 -18.93 6.18 -22.51
N GLY A 685 -19.48 6.57 -23.67
CA GLY A 685 -18.86 7.40 -24.70
C GLY A 685 -18.30 6.59 -25.87
N GLY A 686 -18.92 6.48 -27.04
CA GLY A 686 -19.99 7.24 -27.67
C GLY A 686 -19.60 7.44 -29.13
N PHE A 687 -20.31 6.85 -30.09
CA PHE A 687 -20.32 7.31 -31.48
C PHE A 687 -21.63 6.93 -32.19
N ASN A 688 -22.17 7.92 -32.87
CA ASN A 688 -23.41 7.98 -33.64
C ASN A 688 -23.32 7.17 -34.97
N PRO A 689 -24.39 6.51 -35.47
CA PRO A 689 -24.43 6.01 -36.84
C PRO A 689 -25.63 6.54 -37.66
N GLU A 690 -25.31 7.17 -38.79
CA GLU A 690 -26.07 7.15 -40.05
C GLU A 690 -25.01 7.24 -41.15
N ALA A 691 -25.01 6.56 -42.30
CA ALA A 691 -25.87 5.58 -42.96
C ALA A 691 -25.09 5.11 -44.22
N PHE A 692 -25.69 4.19 -44.98
CA PHE A 692 -25.40 3.83 -46.40
C PHE A 692 -24.27 2.83 -46.74
N ASP A 693 -24.73 1.60 -47.01
CA ASP A 693 -24.84 1.00 -48.35
C ASP A 693 -23.72 0.12 -48.94
N SER A 694 -24.19 -1.04 -49.39
CA SER A 694 -23.75 -1.88 -50.50
C SER A 694 -22.46 -2.70 -50.40
N GLY A 695 -22.63 -4.02 -50.57
CA GLY A 695 -21.81 -4.78 -51.52
C GLY A 695 -21.17 -6.06 -50.99
N SER A 696 -21.80 -7.20 -51.30
CA SER A 696 -21.19 -8.47 -51.81
C SER A 696 -19.90 -8.99 -51.15
N SER A 697 -19.75 -10.26 -50.74
CA SER A 697 -20.22 -11.52 -51.32
C SER A 697 -19.70 -12.69 -50.47
N SER A 698 -20.41 -13.84 -50.58
CA SER A 698 -19.97 -15.23 -50.36
C SER A 698 -19.56 -15.65 -48.94
N GLY A 699 -20.12 -16.66 -48.28
CA GLY A 699 -21.09 -17.68 -48.66
C GLY A 699 -20.88 -18.90 -47.72
N CYS A 700 -22.00 -19.41 -47.17
CA CYS A 700 -22.38 -20.79 -46.77
C CYS A 700 -21.30 -21.79 -46.25
N SER A 701 -21.56 -22.79 -45.41
CA SER A 701 -22.68 -23.37 -44.66
C SER A 701 -22.11 -24.71 -44.16
N CYS A 702 -22.50 -25.17 -42.98
CA CYS A 702 -22.16 -26.49 -42.45
C CYS A 702 -22.74 -27.68 -43.25
N SER A 703 -22.06 -28.82 -43.10
CA SER A 703 -22.55 -30.22 -43.07
C SER A 703 -22.64 -31.06 -44.36
N THR A 704 -21.69 -31.98 -44.44
CA THR A 704 -21.73 -33.40 -44.87
C THR A 704 -22.83 -33.96 -45.78
N LEU A 705 -22.37 -34.40 -46.97
CA LEU A 705 -22.55 -35.70 -47.66
C LEU A 705 -21.37 -35.71 -48.67
N PHE A 706 -20.23 -36.38 -48.47
CA PHE A 706 -19.90 -37.78 -48.20
C PHE A 706 -18.71 -37.90 -47.23
#